data_AF-A0A409VY55-F1
#
_entry.id   AF-A0A409VY55-F1
#
_cell.length_a   1.000
_cell.length_b   1.000
_cell.length_c   1.000
_cell.angle_alpha   90.00
_cell.angle_beta   90.00
_cell.angle_gamma   90.00
#
_symmetry.space_group_name_H-M   'P 1'
#
loop_
_entity.id
_entity.type
_entity.pdbx_description
1 polymer ?
#
loop_
_entity_poly.entity_id
_entity_poly.type
_entity_poly.pdbx_seq_one_letter_code
_entity_poly.pdbx_strand_id
1 'polypeptide(L)'
;MLRKGTLGLLWAILSSSLLPLDVIAHNQNPLTLSALNRFRAQNSAEGPPSGDISTCSGYRLSGLKESNVGLSARLTLVGPACNAFGKDIADLTIEVTYESNERLHVNIFDTSNEQYTIPKSVVEVPPPPTKSFKRTSDLVFNFEPSPFAFWITRRSLPNAEPLFDTRISSLPETPIPAVIPSDNSTALNGFPLIFEDQYLQLTSTLPLNANVYGLGEVVASSGFRRNVGPQGGTIQTMWARDIADPVDENLYGSHPIYLEHRFDPMANTSQSHGVFLLSAAGGDILLLTPPGSKTSLIEYRMIGGVLDFYFFAGPTPNAVIEQYGELIGLPTWQPAWGFGFHLCRWGYKNLADVRDQVTSMREANIPLEVMWNDIDLYHAAGNNQHYIPIVDAAIAKQVNATDSYDIYTKGAELDVFIKNPDGSEYVGQVWPGYTVFPDWFQNHTQQWWTEAFRNWTQHGIEFSGIWLDMNEASSFCDGSCGTGANLTNTSVPFILPGEPGNPITDYPECYDSATFGPSGNITVNGTFTCQLDPPSLTLRKRGLGAGKQSGIDVNTPPYAIHNGNGRLSIHALATNATHADGQLELDVHNLWGLMEEKATHLAVQSILPKKRPFLISRSTFPSAGKWTGHWLGDNFSLWSYLRYNIAGVLQFQLFQIPFVGADTCGFNGNTDEELCNRWMQLSAFTPFYRNHNIKGAISQEPYRWDSVANASRTAIAIRYSLLPYWYTLFANSSTKGTPPVRALFYEFPNEPELFAVDTQFLVGSDILVTPVLAPNVTTVSGVFPGRGSVIWRDWYTHDVVKFSPGQATTLEAPLGHINVHIRDSSAILMHAAPAYTIEETRQGPFSLLVSQSSSGHAFGTAYLDDGISNPPGPNRVVTFSVKNQQLRISSSGQFNVAQKLKEVTILGVETKPKTLLINGNKSGTLSYFPQQQKVVVSALSIDLNKPSTVSWK
;
A
#
# COMPACT_ATOMS: atom_id res chain seq x y z
N MET A 1 -9.77 26.27 -66.15
CA MET A 1 -11.07 26.61 -66.77
C MET A 1 -11.85 25.33 -67.00
N LEU A 2 -13.19 25.33 -66.83
CA LEU A 2 -14.19 24.38 -67.40
C LEU A 2 -13.99 22.85 -67.17
N ARG A 3 -15.03 22.01 -67.03
CA ARG A 3 -16.37 22.13 -66.40
C ARG A 3 -16.89 20.70 -66.12
N LYS A 4 -17.86 20.52 -65.20
CA LYS A 4 -18.53 19.22 -64.92
C LYS A 4 -19.45 18.79 -66.09
N GLY A 5 -19.82 17.50 -66.21
CA GLY A 5 -20.97 17.10 -67.04
C GLY A 5 -21.21 15.59 -67.30
N THR A 6 -21.89 14.92 -66.37
CA THR A 6 -22.39 13.52 -66.40
C THR A 6 -23.43 13.16 -67.49
N LEU A 7 -23.38 11.92 -67.99
CA LEU A 7 -24.49 11.06 -68.46
C LEU A 7 -24.20 9.59 -68.02
N GLY A 8 -25.13 8.63 -67.92
CA GLY A 8 -26.59 8.68 -67.98
C GLY A 8 -27.28 7.29 -68.08
N LEU A 9 -28.22 7.02 -67.15
CA LEU A 9 -29.46 6.19 -67.18
C LEU A 9 -29.64 4.81 -67.88
N LEU A 10 -30.75 4.14 -67.50
CA LEU A 10 -31.43 2.90 -68.00
C LEU A 10 -30.86 1.57 -67.44
N TRP A 11 -31.62 0.65 -66.81
CA TRP A 11 -32.90 -0.09 -67.13
C TRP A 11 -32.71 -1.29 -68.08
N ALA A 12 -33.34 -2.47 -67.92
CA ALA A 12 -34.13 -3.11 -66.83
C ALA A 12 -34.44 -4.59 -67.23
N ILE A 13 -35.47 -5.25 -66.63
CA ILE A 13 -36.15 -6.54 -67.05
C ILE A 13 -35.30 -7.80 -66.76
N LEU A 14 -35.77 -8.96 -66.20
CA LEU A 14 -37.03 -9.51 -65.62
C LEU A 14 -36.61 -10.66 -64.62
N SER A 15 -37.35 -11.65 -64.06
CA SER A 15 -38.77 -12.14 -64.00
C SER A 15 -38.95 -13.20 -62.88
N SER A 16 -40.18 -13.32 -62.31
CA SER A 16 -40.84 -14.55 -61.75
C SER A 16 -40.20 -15.42 -60.64
N SER A 17 -40.91 -16.06 -59.68
CA SER A 17 -42.30 -15.94 -59.18
C SER A 17 -42.59 -16.95 -58.02
N LEU A 18 -43.57 -16.62 -57.15
CA LEU A 18 -44.34 -17.51 -56.22
C LEU A 18 -43.74 -17.91 -54.83
N LEU A 19 -44.67 -18.13 -53.90
CA LEU A 19 -44.61 -18.47 -52.45
C LEU A 19 -45.10 -19.95 -52.27
N PRO A 20 -45.26 -20.60 -51.06
CA PRO A 20 -45.41 -20.02 -49.70
C PRO A 20 -44.97 -20.84 -48.43
N LEU A 21 -45.23 -20.24 -47.24
CA LEU A 21 -45.61 -20.83 -45.91
C LEU A 21 -44.61 -21.61 -44.99
N ASP A 22 -44.29 -20.95 -43.86
CA ASP A 22 -44.49 -21.37 -42.44
C ASP A 22 -43.57 -22.31 -41.61
N VAL A 23 -43.74 -22.16 -40.28
CA VAL A 23 -43.24 -22.94 -39.11
C VAL A 23 -41.80 -22.58 -38.68
N ILE A 24 -41.46 -22.15 -37.44
CA ILE A 24 -42.09 -22.17 -36.09
C ILE A 24 -42.24 -20.73 -35.51
N ALA A 25 -43.11 -20.53 -34.51
CA ALA A 25 -43.31 -19.25 -33.81
C ALA A 25 -43.33 -19.34 -32.25
N HIS A 26 -43.24 -18.18 -31.59
CA HIS A 26 -43.49 -17.87 -30.16
C HIS A 26 -42.47 -18.43 -29.14
N ASN A 27 -41.86 -17.57 -28.31
CA ASN A 27 -42.56 -16.98 -27.16
C ASN A 27 -42.04 -15.57 -26.79
N GLN A 28 -42.92 -14.58 -26.64
CA GLN A 28 -42.62 -13.30 -25.96
C GLN A 28 -43.72 -12.97 -24.96
N ASN A 29 -43.34 -12.51 -23.77
CA ASN A 29 -44.22 -12.39 -22.62
C ASN A 29 -44.67 -10.93 -22.41
N PRO A 30 -45.97 -10.59 -22.52
CA PRO A 30 -46.45 -9.19 -22.57
C PRO A 30 -46.36 -8.41 -21.24
N LEU A 31 -45.86 -9.03 -20.16
CA LEU A 31 -45.70 -8.39 -18.84
C LEU A 31 -44.55 -7.37 -18.77
N THR A 32 -43.55 -7.45 -19.65
CA THR A 32 -42.35 -6.57 -19.58
C THR A 32 -42.60 -5.16 -20.11
N LEU A 33 -43.38 -4.99 -21.19
CA LEU A 33 -43.67 -3.65 -21.74
C LEU A 33 -44.51 -2.78 -20.80
N SER A 34 -45.38 -3.39 -19.99
CA SER A 34 -46.16 -2.67 -18.98
C SER A 34 -45.34 -2.32 -17.74
N ALA A 35 -44.24 -3.02 -17.47
CA ALA A 35 -43.24 -2.64 -16.47
C ALA A 35 -42.39 -1.45 -16.95
N LEU A 36 -41.77 -1.54 -18.14
CA LEU A 36 -40.96 -0.45 -18.70
C LEU A 36 -41.72 0.88 -18.82
N ASN A 37 -42.98 0.82 -19.27
CA ASN A 37 -43.80 2.03 -19.42
C ASN A 37 -44.39 2.55 -18.08
N ARG A 38 -44.33 1.79 -16.98
CA ARG A 38 -44.60 2.30 -15.63
C ARG A 38 -43.35 2.93 -15.01
N PHE A 39 -42.18 2.30 -15.16
CA PHE A 39 -40.90 2.89 -14.78
C PHE A 39 -40.66 4.25 -15.47
N ARG A 40 -40.86 4.34 -16.79
CA ARG A 40 -40.77 5.61 -17.55
C ARG A 40 -41.82 6.66 -17.16
N ALA A 41 -42.87 6.30 -16.43
CA ALA A 41 -43.95 7.21 -16.02
C ALA A 41 -43.86 7.68 -14.56
N GLN A 42 -42.92 7.14 -13.76
CA GLN A 42 -42.69 7.59 -12.37
C GLN A 42 -41.46 8.49 -12.22
N ASN A 43 -40.43 8.34 -13.06
CA ASN A 43 -39.16 9.08 -12.93
C ASN A 43 -39.18 10.46 -13.65
N SER A 44 -40.28 11.22 -13.58
CA SER A 44 -40.39 12.55 -14.20
C SER A 44 -41.05 13.60 -13.29
N ALA A 45 -40.93 13.43 -11.97
CA ALA A 45 -41.67 14.21 -10.96
C ALA A 45 -40.79 14.97 -9.95
N GLU A 46 -39.50 14.64 -9.85
CA GLU A 46 -38.60 15.21 -8.85
C GLU A 46 -37.51 16.08 -9.51
N GLY A 47 -37.09 17.10 -8.78
CA GLY A 47 -36.11 18.09 -9.25
C GLY A 47 -34.67 17.75 -8.86
N PRO A 48 -33.69 18.58 -9.27
CA PRO A 48 -32.29 18.40 -8.91
C PRO A 48 -32.06 18.22 -7.40
N PRO A 49 -30.99 17.50 -6.99
CA PRO A 49 -30.72 17.21 -5.58
C PRO A 49 -30.58 18.53 -4.82
N SER A 50 -31.01 18.53 -3.56
CA SER A 50 -31.01 19.76 -2.77
C SER A 50 -29.60 20.24 -2.43
N GLY A 51 -28.65 19.30 -2.28
CA GLY A 51 -27.34 19.53 -1.67
C GLY A 51 -27.41 19.87 -0.17
N ASP A 52 -28.57 19.68 0.46
CA ASP A 52 -28.89 20.18 1.79
C ASP A 52 -29.28 19.05 2.76
N ILE A 53 -28.26 18.50 3.41
CA ILE A 53 -28.41 17.47 4.46
C ILE A 53 -29.07 17.99 5.75
N SER A 54 -29.29 19.30 5.92
CA SER A 54 -29.85 19.85 7.17
C SER A 54 -31.32 19.44 7.42
N THR A 55 -31.98 18.92 6.39
CA THR A 55 -33.35 18.38 6.46
C THR A 55 -33.40 16.87 6.71
N CYS A 56 -32.29 16.15 6.55
CA CYS A 56 -32.23 14.70 6.71
C CYS A 56 -32.46 14.30 8.18
N SER A 57 -33.51 13.53 8.44
CA SER A 57 -33.95 13.18 9.79
C SER A 57 -33.41 11.83 10.30
N GLY A 58 -32.63 11.13 9.47
CA GLY A 58 -32.05 9.84 9.77
C GLY A 58 -33.08 8.70 9.90
N TYR A 59 -32.68 7.63 10.57
CA TYR A 59 -33.43 6.37 10.61
C TYR A 59 -33.94 6.03 12.02
N ARG A 60 -34.80 5.02 12.12
CA ARG A 60 -35.32 4.45 13.37
C ARG A 60 -35.24 2.92 13.33
N LEU A 61 -34.64 2.32 14.35
CA LEU A 61 -34.54 0.87 14.51
C LEU A 61 -35.88 0.26 14.96
N SER A 62 -36.25 -0.85 14.34
CA SER A 62 -37.45 -1.63 14.63
C SER A 62 -37.24 -3.12 14.34
N GLY A 63 -38.10 -3.98 14.87
CA GLY A 63 -38.12 -5.41 14.52
C GLY A 63 -36.86 -6.20 14.92
N LEU A 64 -36.16 -5.77 15.97
CA LEU A 64 -34.94 -6.37 16.49
C LEU A 64 -35.07 -7.90 16.72
N LYS A 65 -34.12 -8.66 16.17
CA LYS A 65 -33.95 -10.09 16.36
C LYS A 65 -32.57 -10.34 16.96
N GLU A 66 -32.51 -11.03 18.08
CA GLU A 66 -31.24 -11.50 18.64
C GLU A 66 -30.85 -12.86 18.03
N SER A 67 -29.56 -13.10 17.84
CA SER A 67 -29.00 -14.42 17.52
C SER A 67 -27.94 -14.82 18.55
N ASN A 68 -27.49 -16.09 18.51
CA ASN A 68 -26.39 -16.53 19.35
C ASN A 68 -25.07 -15.79 19.07
N VAL A 69 -24.89 -15.25 17.86
CA VAL A 69 -23.66 -14.60 17.41
C VAL A 69 -23.77 -13.08 17.33
N GLY A 70 -24.96 -12.52 17.55
CA GLY A 70 -25.23 -11.15 17.13
C GLY A 70 -26.66 -10.65 17.34
N LEU A 71 -27.07 -9.75 16.45
CA LEU A 71 -28.43 -9.26 16.26
C LEU A 71 -28.65 -8.79 14.82
N SER A 72 -29.91 -8.65 14.40
CA SER A 72 -30.30 -7.89 13.21
C SER A 72 -31.60 -7.13 13.41
N ALA A 73 -31.79 -6.02 12.71
CA ALA A 73 -32.97 -5.16 12.82
C ALA A 73 -33.25 -4.39 11.51
N ARG A 74 -34.46 -3.85 11.37
CA ARG A 74 -34.85 -2.96 10.26
C ARG A 74 -34.72 -1.51 10.70
N LEU A 75 -34.01 -0.70 9.93
CA LEU A 75 -33.97 0.75 10.09
C LEU A 75 -34.94 1.37 9.08
N THR A 76 -35.99 2.04 9.57
CA THR A 76 -36.95 2.78 8.73
C THR A 76 -36.58 4.26 8.73
N LEU A 77 -36.57 4.92 7.57
CA LEU A 77 -36.38 6.37 7.48
C LEU A 77 -37.40 7.12 8.37
N VAL A 78 -36.97 8.23 8.98
CA VAL A 78 -37.79 9.07 9.86
C VAL A 78 -38.26 10.30 9.07
N GLY A 79 -39.57 10.53 9.01
CA GLY A 79 -40.11 11.69 8.29
C GLY A 79 -40.11 11.51 6.77
N PRO A 80 -40.10 12.62 5.99
CA PRO A 80 -39.93 12.56 4.55
C PRO A 80 -38.45 12.31 4.16
N ALA A 81 -38.23 11.86 2.93
CA ALA A 81 -36.93 11.89 2.29
C ALA A 81 -36.39 13.33 2.17
N CYS A 82 -35.08 13.50 2.36
CA CYS A 82 -34.37 14.75 2.10
C CYS A 82 -33.78 14.81 0.67
N ASN A 83 -33.45 13.64 0.07
CA ASN A 83 -32.90 13.52 -1.28
C ASN A 83 -31.78 14.55 -1.56
N ALA A 84 -30.77 14.57 -0.69
CA ALA A 84 -29.73 15.59 -0.65
C ALA A 84 -28.75 15.47 -1.82
N PHE A 85 -28.24 14.27 -2.07
CA PHE A 85 -27.28 13.94 -3.13
C PHE A 85 -27.69 12.70 -3.95
N GLY A 86 -28.83 12.10 -3.64
CA GLY A 86 -29.44 10.99 -4.36
C GLY A 86 -30.90 10.83 -3.94
N LYS A 87 -31.36 9.58 -3.88
CA LYS A 87 -32.68 9.21 -3.39
C LYS A 87 -32.58 8.38 -2.11
N ASP A 88 -33.24 8.82 -1.04
CA ASP A 88 -33.28 8.10 0.24
C ASP A 88 -33.82 6.67 0.11
N ILE A 89 -33.10 5.72 0.70
CA ILE A 89 -33.48 4.31 0.75
C ILE A 89 -34.27 4.05 2.03
N ALA A 90 -35.60 4.22 1.94
CA ALA A 90 -36.52 4.27 3.08
C ALA A 90 -36.47 3.07 4.08
N ASP A 91 -35.91 1.92 3.68
CA ASP A 91 -35.86 0.68 4.45
C ASP A 91 -34.48 0.01 4.36
N LEU A 92 -33.67 0.14 5.42
CA LEU A 92 -32.38 -0.54 5.57
C LEU A 92 -32.49 -1.73 6.54
N THR A 93 -31.56 -2.67 6.42
CA THR A 93 -31.28 -3.69 7.42
C THR A 93 -29.93 -3.41 8.06
N ILE A 94 -29.85 -3.56 9.38
CA ILE A 94 -28.59 -3.62 10.13
C ILE A 94 -28.38 -5.05 10.63
N GLU A 95 -27.18 -5.59 10.41
CA GLU A 95 -26.70 -6.83 11.02
C GLU A 95 -25.44 -6.56 11.84
N VAL A 96 -25.33 -7.20 13.01
CA VAL A 96 -24.19 -7.06 13.92
C VAL A 96 -23.72 -8.44 14.35
N THR A 97 -22.49 -8.80 14.00
CA THR A 97 -21.91 -10.13 14.26
C THR A 97 -20.65 -10.03 15.11
N TYR A 98 -20.63 -10.73 16.25
CA TYR A 98 -19.46 -10.88 17.10
C TYR A 98 -18.61 -12.02 16.54
N GLU A 99 -17.70 -11.71 15.61
CA GLU A 99 -16.92 -12.70 14.86
C GLU A 99 -15.89 -13.45 15.73
N SER A 100 -15.23 -12.74 16.64
CA SER A 100 -14.27 -13.32 17.58
C SER A 100 -14.35 -12.62 18.95
N ASN A 101 -13.39 -12.89 19.84
CA ASN A 101 -13.27 -12.12 21.08
C ASN A 101 -12.73 -10.69 20.81
N GLU A 102 -12.08 -10.49 19.66
CA GLU A 102 -11.30 -9.31 19.31
C GLU A 102 -11.89 -8.56 18.10
N ARG A 103 -12.81 -9.17 17.34
CA ARG A 103 -13.42 -8.58 16.14
C ARG A 103 -14.94 -8.56 16.20
N LEU A 104 -15.52 -7.41 15.85
CA LEU A 104 -16.95 -7.13 15.75
C LEU A 104 -17.25 -6.58 14.36
N HIS A 105 -18.32 -7.08 13.75
CA HIS A 105 -18.81 -6.72 12.43
C HIS A 105 -20.16 -6.02 12.55
N VAL A 106 -20.37 -4.92 11.82
CA VAL A 106 -21.58 -4.10 11.78
C VAL A 106 -21.84 -3.69 10.33
N ASN A 107 -22.83 -4.30 9.68
CA ASN A 107 -23.19 -4.00 8.30
C ASN A 107 -24.56 -3.29 8.26
N ILE A 108 -24.65 -2.15 7.56
CA ILE A 108 -25.90 -1.46 7.24
C ILE A 108 -26.04 -1.37 5.72
N PHE A 109 -27.13 -1.94 5.20
CA PHE A 109 -27.40 -2.11 3.76
C PHE A 109 -28.89 -1.98 3.46
N ASP A 110 -29.27 -1.83 2.19
CA ASP A 110 -30.67 -1.71 1.81
C ASP A 110 -31.43 -3.04 1.98
N THR A 111 -32.69 -3.00 2.42
CA THR A 111 -33.46 -4.23 2.72
C THR A 111 -33.80 -5.03 1.45
N SER A 112 -33.76 -4.39 0.28
CA SER A 112 -33.94 -5.00 -1.04
C SER A 112 -32.69 -5.81 -1.49
N ASN A 113 -31.49 -5.42 -1.03
CA ASN A 113 -30.18 -5.88 -1.52
C ASN A 113 -29.98 -5.48 -3.00
N GLU A 114 -30.33 -4.24 -3.33
CA GLU A 114 -30.12 -3.60 -4.64
C GLU A 114 -28.83 -2.76 -4.69
N GLN A 115 -28.23 -2.38 -3.55
CA GLN A 115 -26.94 -1.69 -3.52
C GLN A 115 -25.75 -2.61 -3.76
N TYR A 116 -24.65 -2.02 -4.26
CA TYR A 116 -23.43 -2.75 -4.50
C TYR A 116 -22.78 -3.28 -3.21
N THR A 117 -22.29 -4.53 -3.27
CA THR A 117 -21.49 -5.15 -2.22
C THR A 117 -20.34 -5.92 -2.85
N ILE A 118 -19.13 -5.80 -2.30
CA ILE A 118 -17.92 -6.39 -2.88
C ILE A 118 -18.07 -7.93 -2.96
N PRO A 119 -17.97 -8.55 -4.16
CA PRO A 119 -18.10 -9.99 -4.30
C PRO A 119 -17.01 -10.75 -3.52
N LYS A 120 -17.41 -11.83 -2.85
CA LYS A 120 -16.47 -12.71 -2.12
C LYS A 120 -15.48 -13.45 -3.02
N SER A 121 -15.70 -13.41 -4.34
CA SER A 121 -14.75 -13.82 -5.38
C SER A 121 -13.59 -12.83 -5.56
N VAL A 122 -13.75 -11.56 -5.18
CA VAL A 122 -12.69 -10.54 -5.15
C VAL A 122 -12.02 -10.55 -3.78
N VAL A 123 -12.73 -10.09 -2.75
CA VAL A 123 -12.27 -10.01 -1.34
C VAL A 123 -12.86 -11.16 -0.52
N GLU A 124 -11.99 -12.08 -0.10
CA GLU A 124 -12.38 -13.29 0.64
C GLU A 124 -12.38 -13.05 2.16
N VAL A 125 -13.51 -12.58 2.71
CA VAL A 125 -13.71 -12.50 4.17
C VAL A 125 -14.16 -13.85 4.77
N PRO A 126 -13.79 -14.18 6.02
CA PRO A 126 -14.24 -15.38 6.72
C PRO A 126 -15.77 -15.51 6.79
N PRO A 127 -16.32 -16.74 6.88
CA PRO A 127 -17.74 -16.94 7.14
C PRO A 127 -18.10 -16.59 8.60
N PRO A 128 -19.34 -16.14 8.88
CA PRO A 128 -19.80 -15.88 10.25
C PRO A 128 -19.58 -17.07 11.19
N PRO A 129 -19.20 -16.84 12.46
CA PRO A 129 -18.79 -17.91 13.36
C PRO A 129 -19.96 -18.82 13.73
N THR A 130 -19.68 -20.11 13.94
CA THR A 130 -20.66 -21.04 14.55
C THR A 130 -20.66 -20.96 16.09
N LYS A 131 -19.61 -20.37 16.68
CA LYS A 131 -19.44 -20.15 18.11
C LYS A 131 -19.94 -18.76 18.51
N SER A 132 -20.66 -18.67 19.63
CA SER A 132 -21.02 -17.37 20.22
C SER A 132 -19.81 -16.69 20.85
N PHE A 133 -19.54 -15.45 20.44
CA PHE A 133 -18.58 -14.54 21.12
C PHE A 133 -19.27 -13.33 21.78
N LYS A 134 -20.59 -13.17 21.62
CA LYS A 134 -21.40 -12.03 22.12
C LYS A 134 -21.23 -11.67 23.61
N ARG A 135 -20.82 -12.65 24.43
CA ARG A 135 -20.57 -12.48 25.88
C ARG A 135 -19.09 -12.46 26.29
N THR A 136 -18.18 -12.80 25.39
CA THR A 136 -16.74 -12.94 25.67
C THR A 136 -15.86 -11.96 24.89
N SER A 137 -16.39 -11.37 23.81
CA SER A 137 -15.71 -10.30 23.07
C SER A 137 -15.49 -9.07 23.91
N ASP A 138 -14.30 -8.45 23.81
CA ASP A 138 -14.03 -7.16 24.46
C ASP A 138 -14.85 -6.05 23.82
N LEU A 139 -15.14 -6.14 22.53
CA LEU A 139 -16.02 -5.20 21.84
C LEU A 139 -17.47 -5.44 22.26
N VAL A 140 -18.21 -4.34 22.44
CA VAL A 140 -19.64 -4.35 22.82
C VAL A 140 -20.38 -3.36 21.93
N PHE A 141 -21.36 -3.86 21.16
CA PHE A 141 -22.29 -3.03 20.39
C PHE A 141 -23.42 -2.51 21.29
N ASN A 142 -23.68 -1.21 21.24
CA ASN A 142 -24.75 -0.51 21.94
C ASN A 142 -25.51 0.37 20.93
N PHE A 143 -26.79 0.66 21.17
CA PHE A 143 -27.59 1.49 20.26
C PHE A 143 -28.74 2.25 20.95
N GLU A 144 -29.15 3.34 20.31
CA GLU A 144 -30.39 4.08 20.58
C GLU A 144 -31.35 3.90 19.38
N PRO A 145 -32.67 3.75 19.58
CA PRO A 145 -33.57 3.29 18.52
C PRO A 145 -34.18 4.40 17.64
N SER A 146 -34.27 5.65 18.09
CA SER A 146 -34.96 6.73 17.36
C SER A 146 -34.57 8.13 17.87
N PRO A 147 -33.85 8.97 17.09
CA PRO A 147 -33.13 8.58 15.87
C PRO A 147 -32.14 7.44 16.16
N PHE A 148 -31.85 6.64 15.14
CA PHE A 148 -30.93 5.52 15.27
C PHE A 148 -29.49 6.02 15.37
N ALA A 149 -28.80 5.57 16.41
CA ALA A 149 -27.36 5.76 16.60
C ALA A 149 -26.78 4.52 17.28
N PHE A 150 -25.50 4.23 17.05
CA PHE A 150 -24.80 3.13 17.70
C PHE A 150 -23.42 3.54 18.22
N TRP A 151 -22.91 2.79 19.20
CA TRP A 151 -21.57 3.00 19.72
C TRP A 151 -20.92 1.71 20.23
N ILE A 152 -19.60 1.62 20.03
CA ILE A 152 -18.78 0.47 20.37
C ILE A 152 -17.97 0.79 21.61
N THR A 153 -18.09 -0.03 22.66
CA THR A 153 -17.33 0.11 23.92
C THR A 153 -16.48 -1.12 24.21
N ARG A 154 -15.54 -0.99 25.15
CA ARG A 154 -14.75 -2.10 25.69
C ARG A 154 -15.38 -2.68 26.95
N ARG A 155 -15.49 -4.01 27.00
CA ARG A 155 -15.91 -4.76 28.19
C ARG A 155 -14.85 -4.73 29.29
N SER A 156 -13.58 -4.66 28.91
CA SER A 156 -12.43 -4.47 29.81
C SER A 156 -12.35 -3.08 30.43
N LEU A 157 -12.83 -2.05 29.74
CA LEU A 157 -12.88 -0.65 30.20
C LEU A 157 -14.32 -0.08 30.11
N PRO A 158 -15.27 -0.55 30.92
CA PRO A 158 -16.69 -0.19 30.80
C PRO A 158 -17.03 1.27 31.12
N ASN A 159 -16.07 2.04 31.64
CA ASN A 159 -16.20 3.46 31.97
C ASN A 159 -15.38 4.38 31.03
N ALA A 160 -14.69 3.83 30.03
CA ALA A 160 -13.92 4.62 29.07
C ALA A 160 -14.83 5.20 27.97
N GLU A 161 -14.33 6.23 27.29
CA GLU A 161 -14.99 6.80 26.10
C GLU A 161 -15.15 5.72 25.01
N PRO A 162 -16.29 5.68 24.28
CA PRO A 162 -16.49 4.73 23.19
C PRO A 162 -15.39 4.77 22.14
N LEU A 163 -15.11 3.62 21.52
CA LEU A 163 -14.15 3.49 20.42
C LEU A 163 -14.68 4.18 19.15
N PHE A 164 -15.97 4.02 18.91
CA PHE A 164 -16.74 4.61 17.82
C PHE A 164 -18.13 4.93 18.37
N ASP A 165 -18.69 6.11 18.10
CA ASP A 165 -19.97 6.57 18.67
C ASP A 165 -20.64 7.62 17.77
N THR A 166 -21.79 7.24 17.22
CA THR A 166 -22.56 8.01 16.23
C THR A 166 -23.70 8.81 16.85
N ARG A 167 -23.75 8.96 18.18
CA ARG A 167 -24.82 9.72 18.84
C ARG A 167 -24.62 11.21 18.60
N ILE A 168 -25.66 11.88 18.12
CA ILE A 168 -25.69 13.33 17.89
C ILE A 168 -25.33 14.12 19.17
N SER A 169 -25.69 13.60 20.35
CA SER A 169 -25.35 14.18 21.66
C SER A 169 -23.86 14.06 22.06
N SER A 170 -23.07 13.25 21.34
CA SER A 170 -21.63 13.06 21.52
C SER A 170 -20.80 13.79 20.46
N LEU A 171 -21.47 14.39 19.46
CA LEU A 171 -20.88 15.16 18.37
C LEU A 171 -21.04 16.68 18.62
N PRO A 172 -20.24 17.53 17.95
CA PRO A 172 -20.33 18.99 18.14
C PRO A 172 -21.61 19.60 17.55
N GLU A 173 -21.98 20.79 18.00
CA GLU A 173 -23.17 21.50 17.48
C GLU A 173 -22.96 21.97 16.02
N THR A 174 -23.96 21.73 15.17
CA THR A 174 -23.96 22.13 13.74
C THR A 174 -24.87 23.35 13.48
N PRO A 175 -24.70 24.12 12.39
CA PRO A 175 -23.74 23.95 11.30
C PRO A 175 -22.31 24.39 11.66
N ILE A 176 -21.33 23.60 11.22
CA ILE A 176 -19.90 23.88 11.38
C ILE A 176 -19.36 24.37 10.02
N PRO A 177 -18.57 25.47 9.99
CA PRO A 177 -17.97 25.97 8.76
C PRO A 177 -17.14 24.93 8.01
N ALA A 178 -17.08 25.11 6.69
CA ALA A 178 -16.29 24.30 5.77
C ALA A 178 -14.82 24.14 6.19
N VAL A 179 -14.33 22.89 6.18
CA VAL A 179 -12.92 22.55 6.46
C VAL A 179 -11.99 23.25 5.47
N ILE A 180 -12.37 23.28 4.20
CA ILE A 180 -11.76 24.10 3.16
C ILE A 180 -12.59 25.40 3.10
N PRO A 181 -12.08 26.59 3.53
CA PRO A 181 -12.90 27.80 3.69
C PRO A 181 -13.49 28.43 2.42
N SER A 182 -13.36 27.75 1.28
CA SER A 182 -13.97 28.12 0.00
C SER A 182 -14.70 26.98 -0.70
N ASP A 183 -14.85 25.83 -0.04
CA ASP A 183 -15.63 24.71 -0.56
C ASP A 183 -16.70 24.29 0.46
N ASN A 184 -17.92 24.77 0.22
CA ASN A 184 -19.07 24.52 1.09
C ASN A 184 -19.51 23.05 1.13
N SER A 185 -19.02 22.18 0.24
CA SER A 185 -19.25 20.74 0.37
C SER A 185 -18.65 20.22 1.68
N THR A 186 -17.48 20.73 2.07
CA THR A 186 -16.76 20.34 3.30
C THR A 186 -17.36 20.90 4.60
N ALA A 187 -18.54 21.54 4.55
CA ALA A 187 -19.26 21.96 5.76
C ALA A 187 -19.92 20.76 6.45
N LEU A 188 -20.06 20.83 7.78
CA LEU A 188 -20.77 19.82 8.57
C LEU A 188 -22.10 20.41 9.05
N ASN A 189 -23.14 20.25 8.23
CA ASN A 189 -24.45 20.86 8.48
C ASN A 189 -25.34 20.00 9.42
N GLY A 190 -25.08 18.69 9.50
CA GLY A 190 -25.75 17.77 10.40
C GLY A 190 -25.08 16.40 10.40
N PHE A 191 -25.38 15.59 11.42
CA PHE A 191 -24.84 14.24 11.61
C PHE A 191 -25.88 13.10 11.71
N PRO A 192 -26.97 13.09 10.91
CA PRO A 192 -27.82 11.89 10.80
C PRO A 192 -27.07 10.78 10.04
N LEU A 193 -27.47 9.52 10.26
CA LEU A 193 -27.21 8.46 9.27
C LEU A 193 -27.97 8.81 7.99
N ILE A 194 -27.26 9.00 6.88
CA ILE A 194 -27.84 9.21 5.54
C ILE A 194 -27.50 7.99 4.69
N PHE A 195 -28.48 7.52 3.93
CA PHE A 195 -28.35 6.35 3.07
C PHE A 195 -29.21 6.57 1.82
N GLU A 196 -28.62 7.21 0.83
CA GLU A 196 -29.18 7.50 -0.48
C GLU A 196 -28.48 6.65 -1.55
N ASP A 197 -29.15 6.44 -2.69
CA ASP A 197 -28.65 5.59 -3.78
C ASP A 197 -27.25 5.95 -4.33
N GLN A 198 -26.81 7.20 -4.20
CA GLN A 198 -25.45 7.67 -4.51
C GLN A 198 -24.81 8.53 -3.39
N TYR A 199 -25.27 8.40 -2.13
CA TYR A 199 -24.66 9.11 -1.00
C TYR A 199 -24.92 8.44 0.37
N LEU A 200 -23.86 7.98 1.02
CA LEU A 200 -23.88 7.40 2.36
C LEU A 200 -23.11 8.32 3.32
N GLN A 201 -23.72 8.74 4.43
CA GLN A 201 -23.04 9.50 5.49
C GLN A 201 -23.13 8.80 6.84
N LEU A 202 -21.98 8.66 7.50
CA LEU A 202 -21.90 8.24 8.90
C LEU A 202 -20.79 8.98 9.64
N THR A 203 -21.11 9.52 10.81
CA THR A 203 -20.17 10.30 11.64
C THR A 203 -19.93 9.59 12.97
N SER A 204 -18.68 9.54 13.44
CA SER A 204 -18.32 9.14 14.80
C SER A 204 -17.53 10.25 15.48
N THR A 205 -17.80 10.46 16.78
CA THR A 205 -16.95 11.29 17.63
C THR A 205 -15.60 10.59 17.86
N LEU A 206 -14.56 11.38 18.13
CA LEU A 206 -13.21 10.93 18.46
C LEU A 206 -12.67 11.74 19.66
N PRO A 207 -11.73 11.20 20.47
CA PRO A 207 -11.04 11.96 21.50
C PRO A 207 -10.37 13.21 20.92
N LEU A 208 -10.32 14.30 21.71
CA LEU A 208 -9.74 15.56 21.27
C LEU A 208 -8.28 15.39 20.81
N ASN A 209 -8.01 15.72 19.55
CA ASN A 209 -6.71 15.51 18.90
C ASN A 209 -6.26 14.03 18.98
N ALA A 210 -7.14 13.11 18.58
CA ALA A 210 -6.88 11.68 18.51
C ALA A 210 -5.60 11.33 17.71
N ASN A 211 -4.99 10.19 18.03
CA ASN A 211 -3.82 9.66 17.32
C ASN A 211 -4.29 8.64 16.28
N VAL A 212 -4.64 9.12 15.08
CA VAL A 212 -5.16 8.31 13.96
C VAL A 212 -4.05 8.06 12.93
N TYR A 213 -3.98 6.84 12.42
CA TYR A 213 -3.02 6.36 11.41
C TYR A 213 -3.76 5.49 10.38
N GLY A 214 -3.28 5.46 9.13
CA GLY A 214 -4.01 4.84 8.02
C GLY A 214 -4.90 5.84 7.27
N LEU A 215 -5.94 5.36 6.59
CA LEU A 215 -6.68 6.08 5.54
C LEU A 215 -5.75 6.56 4.41
N GLY A 216 -5.37 5.64 3.53
CA GLY A 216 -4.56 5.90 2.34
C GLY A 216 -5.26 5.45 1.05
N GLU A 217 -4.60 5.50 -0.11
CA GLU A 217 -3.21 5.91 -0.31
C GLU A 217 -3.04 7.44 -0.42
N VAL A 218 -1.94 7.96 0.15
CA VAL A 218 -1.68 9.40 0.29
C VAL A 218 -0.23 9.69 0.74
N VAL A 219 0.39 10.70 0.14
CA VAL A 219 1.56 11.40 0.70
C VAL A 219 1.05 12.52 1.60
N ALA A 220 1.22 12.37 2.91
CA ALA A 220 0.61 13.27 3.90
C ALA A 220 1.55 14.40 4.34
N SER A 221 1.12 15.66 4.27
CA SER A 221 1.90 16.79 4.82
C SER A 221 2.04 16.71 6.34
N SER A 222 1.05 16.11 7.03
CA SER A 222 1.10 15.81 8.45
C SER A 222 1.97 14.61 8.81
N GLY A 223 2.46 13.87 7.81
CA GLY A 223 3.26 12.67 8.00
C GLY A 223 2.45 11.44 8.41
N PHE A 224 3.08 10.49 9.11
CA PHE A 224 2.44 9.18 9.39
C PHE A 224 1.18 9.29 10.26
N ARG A 225 1.16 10.26 11.18
CA ARG A 225 -0.04 10.59 11.97
C ARG A 225 -0.94 11.53 11.16
N ARG A 226 -2.22 11.17 11.01
CA ARG A 226 -3.20 11.98 10.27
C ARG A 226 -3.56 13.26 11.02
N ASN A 227 -3.85 14.33 10.29
CA ASN A 227 -4.18 15.62 10.90
C ASN A 227 -5.64 15.64 11.36
N VAL A 228 -5.86 15.59 12.67
CA VAL A 228 -7.19 15.74 13.29
C VAL A 228 -7.35 17.15 13.89
N GLY A 229 -6.45 18.08 13.60
CA GLY A 229 -6.34 19.38 14.26
C GLY A 229 -7.40 20.42 13.83
N PRO A 230 -7.61 21.48 14.64
CA PRO A 230 -8.60 22.54 14.36
C PRO A 230 -8.12 23.61 13.37
N GLN A 231 -7.01 23.39 12.68
CA GLN A 231 -6.32 24.38 11.84
C GLN A 231 -5.95 23.82 10.44
N GLY A 232 -6.63 22.75 10.01
CA GLY A 232 -6.41 22.08 8.73
C GLY A 232 -6.54 20.56 8.85
N GLY A 233 -7.72 20.08 9.25
CA GLY A 233 -7.98 18.64 9.36
C GLY A 233 -7.90 17.92 8.00
N THR A 234 -7.60 16.63 8.02
CA THR A 234 -7.49 15.79 6.83
C THR A 234 -8.86 15.59 6.16
N ILE A 235 -8.88 15.66 4.83
CA ILE A 235 -9.90 15.03 3.99
C ILE A 235 -9.14 13.95 3.21
N GLN A 236 -9.50 12.67 3.38
CA GLN A 236 -8.94 11.59 2.58
C GLN A 236 -9.97 11.14 1.54
N THR A 237 -9.66 11.41 0.27
CA THR A 237 -10.42 10.89 -0.86
C THR A 237 -10.04 9.42 -1.11
N MET A 238 -11.03 8.57 -1.39
CA MET A 238 -10.88 7.16 -1.74
C MET A 238 -11.21 6.96 -3.23
N TRP A 239 -10.22 7.15 -4.09
CA TRP A 239 -10.35 6.90 -5.54
C TRP A 239 -8.95 6.65 -6.13
N ALA A 240 -8.70 5.45 -6.63
CA ALA A 240 -7.44 5.06 -7.27
C ALA A 240 -7.13 6.01 -8.44
N ARG A 241 -5.91 6.56 -8.49
CA ARG A 241 -5.52 7.56 -9.48
C ARG A 241 -4.06 7.46 -9.91
N ASP A 242 -3.84 7.42 -11.22
CA ASP A 242 -2.55 7.67 -11.84
C ASP A 242 -2.19 9.16 -11.72
N ILE A 243 -1.17 9.45 -10.92
CA ILE A 243 -0.61 10.79 -10.70
C ILE A 243 0.76 10.67 -10.03
N ALA A 244 1.68 11.62 -10.24
CA ALA A 244 2.95 11.66 -9.52
C ALA A 244 2.81 12.29 -8.11
N ASP A 245 2.56 11.45 -7.10
CA ASP A 245 2.63 11.70 -5.64
C ASP A 245 2.22 13.11 -5.09
N PRO A 246 1.08 13.71 -5.47
CA PRO A 246 0.61 14.96 -4.87
C PRO A 246 0.37 14.83 -3.36
N VAL A 247 0.83 15.84 -2.62
CA VAL A 247 0.69 15.93 -1.16
C VAL A 247 -0.76 16.23 -0.78
N ASP A 248 -1.30 15.46 0.16
CA ASP A 248 -2.68 15.52 0.68
C ASP A 248 -3.80 15.31 -0.36
N GLU A 249 -3.53 14.55 -1.44
CA GLU A 249 -4.55 14.07 -2.39
C GLU A 249 -4.57 12.52 -2.49
N ASN A 250 -5.54 11.96 -3.22
CA ASN A 250 -5.66 10.52 -3.50
C ASN A 250 -4.60 10.01 -4.49
N LEU A 251 -4.01 8.84 -4.20
CA LEU A 251 -3.01 8.17 -5.05
C LEU A 251 -3.55 6.84 -5.61
N TYR A 252 -2.67 5.87 -5.83
CA TYR A 252 -2.94 4.64 -6.60
C TYR A 252 -3.89 3.67 -5.88
N GLY A 253 -3.72 3.46 -4.57
CA GLY A 253 -4.57 2.57 -3.77
C GLY A 253 -5.67 3.25 -2.94
N SER A 254 -6.68 2.47 -2.55
CA SER A 254 -7.75 2.90 -1.62
C SER A 254 -7.85 1.96 -0.41
N HIS A 255 -7.50 2.48 0.78
CA HIS A 255 -7.37 1.73 2.04
C HIS A 255 -8.17 2.37 3.18
N PRO A 256 -9.49 2.17 3.25
CA PRO A 256 -10.40 2.69 4.29
C PRO A 256 -10.30 1.98 5.67
N ILE A 257 -9.08 1.67 6.09
CA ILE A 257 -8.69 1.15 7.42
C ILE A 257 -7.97 2.26 8.20
N TYR A 258 -8.39 2.51 9.44
CA TYR A 258 -7.62 3.31 10.40
C TYR A 258 -7.31 2.55 11.69
N LEU A 259 -6.22 2.96 12.33
CA LEU A 259 -5.81 2.59 13.68
C LEU A 259 -5.87 3.85 14.55
N GLU A 260 -6.57 3.79 15.69
CA GLU A 260 -6.56 4.88 16.69
C GLU A 260 -5.86 4.42 17.97
N HIS A 261 -4.97 5.25 18.50
CA HIS A 261 -4.16 4.96 19.68
C HIS A 261 -4.47 5.93 20.83
N ARG A 262 -5.02 5.41 21.94
CA ARG A 262 -5.41 6.18 23.12
C ARG A 262 -4.43 5.94 24.26
N PHE A 263 -3.85 7.01 24.80
CA PHE A 263 -3.03 6.98 26.02
C PHE A 263 -3.85 7.51 27.20
N ASP A 264 -3.95 6.73 28.26
CA ASP A 264 -4.49 7.18 29.55
C ASP A 264 -3.32 7.79 30.39
N PRO A 265 -3.30 9.11 30.63
CA PRO A 265 -2.25 9.76 31.41
C PRO A 265 -2.36 9.51 32.91
N MET A 266 -3.50 9.05 33.42
CA MET A 266 -3.71 8.69 34.83
C MET A 266 -3.21 7.27 35.12
N ALA A 267 -3.40 6.34 34.17
CA ALA A 267 -2.86 4.98 34.26
C ALA A 267 -1.43 4.84 33.72
N ASN A 268 -0.97 5.80 32.89
CA ASN A 268 0.25 5.70 32.07
C ASN A 268 0.26 4.40 31.23
N THR A 269 -0.86 4.12 30.57
CA THR A 269 -1.04 2.95 29.68
C THR A 269 -1.83 3.33 28.46
N SER A 270 -1.46 2.79 27.30
CA SER A 270 -2.20 2.98 26.05
C SER A 270 -2.99 1.74 25.62
N GLN A 271 -4.01 1.97 24.79
CA GLN A 271 -4.69 0.94 24.02
C GLN A 271 -4.93 1.41 22.58
N SER A 272 -4.72 0.53 21.61
CA SER A 272 -5.10 0.71 20.21
C SER A 272 -6.41 -0.02 19.90
N HIS A 273 -7.17 0.53 18.98
CA HIS A 273 -8.19 -0.20 18.24
C HIS A 273 -8.07 0.13 16.73
N GLY A 274 -8.75 -0.64 15.89
CA GLY A 274 -8.88 -0.32 14.46
C GLY A 274 -10.33 -0.34 13.99
N VAL A 275 -10.61 0.40 12.93
CA VAL A 275 -11.91 0.43 12.24
C VAL A 275 -11.66 0.39 10.74
N PHE A 276 -12.34 -0.52 10.05
CA PHE A 276 -12.27 -0.74 8.62
C PHE A 276 -13.68 -0.66 8.02
N LEU A 277 -13.85 0.11 6.96
CA LEU A 277 -15.05 0.11 6.12
C LEU A 277 -14.76 -0.71 4.85
N LEU A 278 -15.41 -1.86 4.68
CA LEU A 278 -15.29 -2.68 3.48
C LEU A 278 -16.16 -2.10 2.35
N SER A 279 -15.68 -1.03 1.71
CA SER A 279 -16.31 -0.43 0.54
C SER A 279 -15.28 -0.12 -0.55
N ALA A 280 -15.70 -0.34 -1.80
CA ALA A 280 -14.94 0.00 -3.00
C ALA A 280 -15.45 1.29 -3.67
N ALA A 281 -16.61 1.81 -3.23
CA ALA A 281 -17.16 3.04 -3.78
C ALA A 281 -16.23 4.24 -3.54
N GLY A 282 -16.31 5.22 -4.43
CA GLY A 282 -15.67 6.52 -4.20
C GLY A 282 -16.14 7.18 -2.90
N GLY A 283 -15.34 8.04 -2.30
CA GLY A 283 -15.78 8.80 -1.13
C GLY A 283 -14.74 9.75 -0.55
N ASP A 284 -15.19 10.59 0.38
CA ASP A 284 -14.32 11.37 1.27
C ASP A 284 -14.44 10.85 2.71
N ILE A 285 -13.31 10.77 3.41
CA ILE A 285 -13.27 10.52 4.86
C ILE A 285 -12.61 11.72 5.54
N LEU A 286 -13.41 12.48 6.29
CA LEU A 286 -13.00 13.73 6.94
C LEU A 286 -12.56 13.43 8.38
N LEU A 287 -11.37 13.91 8.77
CA LEU A 287 -10.84 13.86 10.14
C LEU A 287 -10.55 15.28 10.62
N LEU A 288 -11.26 15.77 11.65
CA LEU A 288 -11.03 17.11 12.16
C LEU A 288 -11.46 17.33 13.62
N THR A 289 -11.03 18.46 14.17
CA THR A 289 -11.56 19.05 15.40
C THR A 289 -12.26 20.36 15.04
N PRO A 290 -13.60 20.44 15.09
CA PRO A 290 -14.30 21.70 14.82
C PRO A 290 -13.84 22.84 15.75
N PRO A 291 -13.72 24.09 15.27
CA PRO A 291 -13.22 25.20 16.08
C PRO A 291 -14.02 25.41 17.37
N GLY A 292 -13.35 25.33 18.52
CA GLY A 292 -13.97 25.44 19.85
C GLY A 292 -14.59 24.14 20.40
N SER A 293 -14.58 23.05 19.63
CA SER A 293 -15.04 21.73 20.09
C SER A 293 -14.15 21.17 21.20
N LYS A 294 -14.74 20.28 22.00
CA LYS A 294 -14.05 19.42 22.99
C LYS A 294 -13.80 18.00 22.50
N THR A 295 -14.32 17.66 21.32
CA THR A 295 -14.14 16.36 20.66
C THR A 295 -13.66 16.58 19.22
N SER A 296 -12.89 15.62 18.73
CA SER A 296 -12.64 15.46 17.31
C SER A 296 -13.76 14.61 16.68
N LEU A 297 -13.75 14.43 15.37
CA LEU A 297 -14.66 13.52 14.68
C LEU A 297 -14.01 12.87 13.45
N ILE A 298 -14.58 11.74 13.05
CA ILE A 298 -14.45 11.14 11.72
C ILE A 298 -15.81 11.15 11.04
N GLU A 299 -15.87 11.55 9.77
CA GLU A 299 -17.07 11.46 8.94
C GLU A 299 -16.75 10.74 7.62
N TYR A 300 -17.55 9.72 7.31
CA TYR A 300 -17.52 8.99 6.04
C TYR A 300 -18.57 9.57 5.10
N ARG A 301 -18.21 9.79 3.83
CA ARG A 301 -19.10 10.27 2.76
C ARG A 301 -18.83 9.48 1.48
N MET A 302 -19.55 8.38 1.28
CA MET A 302 -19.35 7.46 0.15
C MET A 302 -20.40 7.69 -0.94
N ILE A 303 -20.05 7.53 -2.22
CA ILE A 303 -20.96 7.79 -3.35
C ILE A 303 -21.75 6.54 -3.83
N GLY A 304 -21.80 5.48 -3.03
CA GLY A 304 -22.57 4.26 -3.31
C GLY A 304 -22.24 3.10 -2.38
N GLY A 305 -22.93 1.97 -2.56
CA GLY A 305 -22.67 0.70 -1.88
C GLY A 305 -23.32 0.59 -0.51
N VAL A 306 -22.57 0.10 0.49
CA VAL A 306 -23.05 -0.20 1.84
C VAL A 306 -22.08 0.26 2.93
N LEU A 307 -22.57 0.35 4.16
CA LEU A 307 -21.77 0.68 5.35
C LEU A 307 -21.37 -0.61 6.08
N ASP A 308 -20.41 -1.34 5.50
CA ASP A 308 -19.90 -2.61 6.04
C ASP A 308 -18.66 -2.42 6.94
N PHE A 309 -18.87 -2.27 8.25
CA PHE A 309 -17.82 -1.94 9.22
C PHE A 309 -17.29 -3.13 10.02
N TYR A 310 -15.96 -3.20 10.15
CA TYR A 310 -15.25 -4.13 11.02
C TYR A 310 -14.43 -3.37 12.07
N PHE A 311 -14.57 -3.76 13.33
CA PHE A 311 -13.90 -3.18 14.49
C PHE A 311 -12.92 -4.19 15.09
N PHE A 312 -11.69 -3.75 15.38
CA PHE A 312 -10.60 -4.59 15.89
C PHE A 312 -10.15 -4.13 17.29
N ALA A 313 -10.11 -5.03 18.26
CA ALA A 313 -9.90 -4.72 19.67
C ALA A 313 -8.44 -4.43 20.05
N GLY A 314 -7.44 -4.78 19.24
CA GLY A 314 -6.03 -4.68 19.63
C GLY A 314 -5.71 -5.61 20.81
N PRO A 315 -5.16 -5.13 21.95
CA PRO A 315 -5.08 -3.72 22.38
C PRO A 315 -3.74 -3.04 22.06
N THR A 316 -2.78 -3.70 21.40
CA THR A 316 -1.53 -3.07 20.94
C THR A 316 -1.63 -2.68 19.46
N PRO A 317 -0.79 -1.77 18.94
CA PRO A 317 -0.77 -1.44 17.51
C PRO A 317 -0.53 -2.68 16.63
N ASN A 318 0.44 -3.51 16.98
CA ASN A 318 0.71 -4.78 16.30
C ASN A 318 -0.53 -5.70 16.28
N ALA A 319 -1.25 -5.84 17.40
CA ALA A 319 -2.42 -6.72 17.46
C ALA A 319 -3.60 -6.23 16.60
N VAL A 320 -3.79 -4.91 16.44
CA VAL A 320 -4.80 -4.37 15.50
C VAL A 320 -4.46 -4.76 14.05
N ILE A 321 -3.19 -4.64 13.69
CA ILE A 321 -2.67 -4.97 12.35
C ILE A 321 -2.80 -6.47 12.06
N GLU A 322 -2.48 -7.32 13.04
CA GLU A 322 -2.66 -8.78 12.97
C GLU A 322 -4.15 -9.16 12.81
N GLN A 323 -5.05 -8.56 13.59
CA GLN A 323 -6.51 -8.82 13.53
C GLN A 323 -7.17 -8.37 12.20
N TYR A 324 -6.60 -7.37 11.54
CA TYR A 324 -6.97 -6.95 10.18
C TYR A 324 -6.45 -7.95 9.12
N GLY A 325 -5.21 -8.43 9.26
CA GLY A 325 -4.68 -9.53 8.43
C GLY A 325 -5.48 -10.84 8.56
N GLU A 326 -5.99 -11.15 9.74
CA GLU A 326 -6.95 -12.25 9.98
C GLU A 326 -8.34 -12.03 9.35
N LEU A 327 -8.64 -10.85 8.79
CA LEU A 327 -9.87 -10.55 8.06
C LEU A 327 -9.66 -10.58 6.55
N ILE A 328 -8.70 -9.80 6.03
CA ILE A 328 -8.48 -9.62 4.58
C ILE A 328 -7.51 -10.64 3.96
N GLY A 329 -6.85 -11.46 4.79
CA GLY A 329 -5.86 -12.43 4.38
C GLY A 329 -4.43 -11.95 4.60
N LEU A 330 -3.55 -12.92 4.87
CA LEU A 330 -2.17 -12.66 5.27
C LEU A 330 -1.25 -12.37 4.07
N PRO A 331 -0.19 -11.57 4.26
CA PRO A 331 0.81 -11.27 3.23
C PRO A 331 1.41 -12.48 2.53
N THR A 332 1.66 -12.36 1.22
CA THR A 332 2.31 -13.37 0.40
C THR A 332 3.76 -13.63 0.85
N TRP A 333 4.18 -14.89 0.76
CA TRP A 333 5.54 -15.29 1.09
C TRP A 333 6.52 -14.84 0.01
N GLN A 334 7.30 -13.81 0.31
CA GLN A 334 8.34 -13.32 -0.59
C GLN A 334 9.50 -14.34 -0.74
N PRO A 335 10.09 -14.47 -1.95
CA PRO A 335 11.31 -15.25 -2.14
C PRO A 335 12.52 -14.53 -1.53
N ALA A 336 13.54 -15.28 -1.11
CA ALA A 336 14.69 -14.73 -0.41
C ALA A 336 15.47 -13.69 -1.24
N TRP A 337 15.59 -13.89 -2.56
CA TRP A 337 16.22 -12.92 -3.46
C TRP A 337 15.47 -11.59 -3.56
N GLY A 338 14.17 -11.54 -3.25
CA GLY A 338 13.41 -10.27 -3.20
C GLY A 338 13.96 -9.29 -2.16
N PHE A 339 14.70 -9.76 -1.15
CA PHE A 339 15.34 -8.89 -0.16
C PHE A 339 16.69 -8.31 -0.64
N GLY A 340 17.05 -8.50 -1.90
CA GLY A 340 18.27 -7.94 -2.50
C GLY A 340 18.25 -6.41 -2.72
N PHE A 341 19.14 -5.94 -3.58
CA PHE A 341 19.07 -4.62 -4.20
C PHE A 341 18.61 -4.73 -5.66
N HIS A 342 17.70 -3.83 -6.07
CA HIS A 342 17.04 -3.82 -7.38
C HIS A 342 17.41 -2.55 -8.15
N LEU A 343 17.69 -2.67 -9.45
CA LEU A 343 18.02 -1.53 -10.33
C LEU A 343 17.09 -1.48 -11.55
N CYS A 344 16.56 -0.29 -11.84
CA CYS A 344 15.62 0.00 -12.93
C CYS A 344 15.85 1.42 -13.49
N ARG A 345 15.31 1.72 -14.69
CA ARG A 345 15.21 3.06 -15.29
C ARG A 345 14.25 3.00 -16.48
N TRP A 346 13.37 3.99 -16.63
CA TRP A 346 12.68 4.22 -17.89
C TRP A 346 13.66 4.83 -18.90
N GLY A 347 13.89 4.16 -20.04
CA GLY A 347 14.79 4.61 -21.09
C GLY A 347 16.17 3.94 -21.19
N TYR A 348 16.38 2.73 -20.63
CA TYR A 348 17.52 1.90 -21.06
C TYR A 348 17.31 1.46 -22.51
N LYS A 349 18.17 1.91 -23.42
CA LYS A 349 17.83 2.03 -24.85
C LYS A 349 17.84 0.72 -25.62
N ASN A 350 18.51 -0.31 -25.10
CA ASN A 350 18.66 -1.64 -25.71
C ASN A 350 19.44 -2.58 -24.78
N LEU A 351 19.56 -3.85 -25.20
CA LEU A 351 20.28 -4.92 -24.50
C LEU A 351 21.78 -4.66 -24.24
N ALA A 352 22.46 -3.75 -24.95
CA ALA A 352 23.85 -3.40 -24.62
C ALA A 352 23.87 -2.43 -23.43
N ASP A 353 23.05 -1.37 -23.48
CA ASP A 353 22.87 -0.38 -22.41
C ASP A 353 22.60 -1.06 -21.05
N VAL A 354 21.68 -2.02 -21.02
CA VAL A 354 21.35 -2.85 -19.84
C VAL A 354 22.57 -3.64 -19.33
N ARG A 355 23.35 -4.26 -20.23
CA ARG A 355 24.55 -5.05 -19.85
C ARG A 355 25.68 -4.16 -19.36
N ASP A 356 25.82 -2.96 -19.91
CA ASP A 356 26.84 -2.00 -19.50
C ASP A 356 26.57 -1.50 -18.08
N GLN A 357 25.30 -1.30 -17.68
CA GLN A 357 24.97 -0.95 -16.28
C GLN A 357 25.25 -2.13 -15.32
N VAL A 358 24.86 -3.36 -15.68
CA VAL A 358 25.14 -4.56 -14.85
C VAL A 358 26.65 -4.80 -14.71
N THR A 359 27.42 -4.56 -15.77
CA THR A 359 28.89 -4.65 -15.74
C THR A 359 29.48 -3.57 -14.83
N SER A 360 29.02 -2.32 -14.96
CA SER A 360 29.46 -1.19 -14.13
C SER A 360 29.19 -1.42 -12.63
N MET A 361 28.03 -1.97 -12.26
CA MET A 361 27.72 -2.38 -10.88
C MET A 361 28.70 -3.45 -10.35
N ARG A 362 29.02 -4.46 -11.18
CA ARG A 362 29.95 -5.53 -10.82
C ARG A 362 31.38 -5.01 -10.66
N GLU A 363 31.83 -4.12 -11.55
CA GLU A 363 33.17 -3.49 -11.50
C GLU A 363 33.32 -2.53 -10.31
N ALA A 364 32.28 -1.76 -9.98
CA ALA A 364 32.23 -0.92 -8.78
C ALA A 364 32.04 -1.72 -7.46
N ASN A 365 31.92 -3.06 -7.56
CA ASN A 365 31.66 -4.00 -6.47
C ASN A 365 30.43 -3.60 -5.62
N ILE A 366 29.35 -3.17 -6.27
CA ILE A 366 28.07 -2.83 -5.63
C ILE A 366 27.12 -4.02 -5.85
N PRO A 367 26.65 -4.70 -4.79
CA PRO A 367 25.75 -5.84 -4.93
C PRO A 367 24.50 -5.48 -5.74
N LEU A 368 24.12 -6.35 -6.68
CA LEU A 368 22.93 -6.20 -7.52
C LEU A 368 22.25 -7.55 -7.67
N GLU A 369 21.03 -7.67 -7.16
CA GLU A 369 20.27 -8.92 -7.17
C GLU A 369 19.36 -9.03 -8.39
N VAL A 370 18.65 -7.94 -8.70
CA VAL A 370 17.58 -7.92 -9.70
C VAL A 370 17.79 -6.76 -10.66
N MET A 371 17.89 -7.07 -11.94
CA MET A 371 17.83 -6.07 -13.01
C MET A 371 16.40 -6.00 -13.55
N TRP A 372 15.87 -4.80 -13.67
CA TRP A 372 14.53 -4.55 -14.17
C TRP A 372 14.62 -3.91 -15.55
N ASN A 373 13.63 -4.16 -16.40
CA ASN A 373 13.44 -3.38 -17.61
C ASN A 373 12.01 -2.84 -17.64
N ASP A 374 11.95 -1.56 -17.97
CA ASP A 374 10.75 -0.77 -18.25
C ASP A 374 10.17 -1.13 -19.64
N ILE A 375 9.19 -0.35 -20.11
CA ILE A 375 8.49 -0.55 -21.40
C ILE A 375 9.42 -0.53 -22.63
N ASP A 376 10.69 -0.15 -22.47
CA ASP A 376 11.69 -0.15 -23.54
C ASP A 376 12.19 -1.58 -23.93
N LEU A 377 12.15 -2.62 -23.07
CA LEU A 377 12.82 -3.90 -23.39
C LEU A 377 12.41 -5.18 -22.60
N TYR A 378 12.28 -6.31 -23.31
CA TYR A 378 11.92 -7.62 -22.75
C TYR A 378 12.97 -8.74 -22.92
N HIS A 379 13.97 -8.85 -22.03
CA HIS A 379 14.96 -9.97 -22.03
C HIS A 379 15.64 -10.22 -20.66
N ALA A 380 16.01 -11.48 -20.42
CA ALA A 380 16.69 -11.96 -19.20
C ALA A 380 18.23 -11.96 -19.26
N ALA A 381 18.86 -12.09 -18.09
CA ALA A 381 20.32 -12.17 -17.89
C ALA A 381 20.73 -13.37 -17.01
N GLY A 382 22.03 -13.71 -17.02
CA GLY A 382 22.60 -14.80 -16.20
C GLY A 382 23.29 -14.31 -14.91
N ASN A 383 24.24 -15.10 -14.40
CA ASN A 383 25.11 -14.79 -13.25
C ASN A 383 24.43 -14.72 -11.87
N ASN A 384 23.46 -15.61 -11.60
CA ASN A 384 22.71 -15.67 -10.33
C ASN A 384 21.94 -14.39 -9.98
N GLN A 385 21.51 -13.65 -11.00
CA GLN A 385 20.69 -12.44 -10.87
C GLN A 385 19.29 -12.69 -11.46
N HIS A 386 18.31 -11.92 -11.01
CA HIS A 386 16.91 -12.06 -11.41
C HIS A 386 16.49 -10.98 -12.42
N TYR A 387 15.47 -11.29 -13.24
CA TYR A 387 14.87 -10.38 -14.19
C TYR A 387 13.37 -10.23 -13.95
N ILE A 388 12.89 -8.99 -14.02
CA ILE A 388 11.48 -8.59 -13.89
C ILE A 388 11.15 -7.60 -15.03
N PRO A 389 10.18 -7.93 -15.91
CA PRO A 389 9.57 -6.97 -16.82
C PRO A 389 8.43 -6.19 -16.14
N ILE A 390 8.18 -4.97 -16.62
CA ILE A 390 6.87 -4.31 -16.50
C ILE A 390 5.81 -5.00 -17.36
N VAL A 391 4.55 -4.91 -16.95
CA VAL A 391 3.36 -5.34 -17.70
C VAL A 391 2.22 -4.36 -17.41
N ASP A 392 1.74 -3.69 -18.45
CA ASP A 392 0.44 -3.02 -18.43
C ASP A 392 -0.64 -4.02 -18.87
N ALA A 393 -1.75 -4.18 -18.13
CA ALA A 393 -2.89 -4.97 -18.61
C ALA A 393 -3.71 -4.28 -19.71
N ALA A 394 -3.46 -3.02 -20.04
CA ALA A 394 -4.13 -2.31 -21.13
C ALA A 394 -3.64 -2.79 -22.52
N ILE A 395 -4.41 -3.66 -23.16
CA ILE A 395 -4.01 -4.40 -24.36
C ILE A 395 -4.11 -3.53 -25.61
N ALA A 396 -3.02 -3.44 -26.39
CA ALA A 396 -2.99 -2.74 -27.67
C ALA A 396 -4.12 -3.21 -28.61
N LYS A 397 -4.97 -2.27 -29.06
CA LYS A 397 -6.13 -2.59 -29.88
C LYS A 397 -5.73 -2.89 -31.32
N GLN A 398 -5.99 -4.10 -31.81
CA GLN A 398 -5.76 -4.41 -33.22
C GLN A 398 -6.79 -3.71 -34.11
N VAL A 399 -6.30 -3.05 -35.16
CA VAL A 399 -7.10 -2.21 -36.07
C VAL A 399 -6.99 -2.59 -37.55
N ASN A 400 -6.04 -3.47 -37.89
CA ASN A 400 -5.82 -3.92 -39.26
C ASN A 400 -5.63 -5.45 -39.28
N ALA A 401 -6.19 -6.12 -40.28
CA ALA A 401 -6.06 -7.57 -40.47
C ALA A 401 -4.61 -8.00 -40.79
N THR A 402 -3.73 -7.09 -41.22
CA THR A 402 -2.30 -7.38 -41.42
C THR A 402 -1.45 -7.17 -40.17
N ASP A 403 -2.01 -6.63 -39.09
CA ASP A 403 -1.29 -6.20 -37.88
C ASP A 403 -1.66 -7.13 -36.70
N SER A 404 -1.32 -8.41 -36.86
CA SER A 404 -1.88 -9.50 -36.05
C SER A 404 -1.27 -9.56 -34.64
N TYR A 405 -2.03 -9.11 -33.64
CA TYR A 405 -1.67 -9.22 -32.23
C TYR A 405 -2.53 -10.31 -31.56
N ASP A 406 -1.91 -11.46 -31.26
CA ASP A 406 -2.62 -12.66 -30.79
C ASP A 406 -3.29 -12.44 -29.42
N ILE A 407 -2.66 -11.70 -28.51
CA ILE A 407 -3.22 -11.39 -27.18
C ILE A 407 -4.56 -10.64 -27.31
N TYR A 408 -4.61 -9.59 -28.13
CA TYR A 408 -5.87 -8.90 -28.46
C TYR A 408 -6.86 -9.84 -29.16
N THR A 409 -6.40 -10.56 -30.20
CA THR A 409 -7.25 -11.42 -31.03
C THR A 409 -7.94 -12.50 -30.19
N LYS A 410 -7.21 -13.14 -29.27
CA LYS A 410 -7.75 -14.16 -28.36
C LYS A 410 -8.60 -13.57 -27.25
N GLY A 411 -8.36 -12.33 -26.83
CA GLY A 411 -9.25 -11.64 -25.91
C GLY A 411 -10.61 -11.33 -26.55
N ALA A 412 -10.59 -10.83 -27.80
CA ALA A 412 -11.79 -10.55 -28.57
C ALA A 412 -12.56 -11.82 -29.01
N GLU A 413 -11.86 -12.91 -29.34
CA GLU A 413 -12.48 -14.24 -29.59
C GLU A 413 -13.20 -14.80 -28.34
N LEU A 414 -12.76 -14.41 -27.13
CA LEU A 414 -13.27 -14.89 -25.85
C LEU A 414 -14.12 -13.85 -25.08
N ASP A 415 -14.38 -12.70 -25.68
CA ASP A 415 -15.20 -11.60 -25.14
C ASP A 415 -14.71 -11.01 -23.79
N VAL A 416 -13.39 -11.06 -23.52
CA VAL A 416 -12.79 -10.77 -22.20
C VAL A 416 -12.58 -9.28 -21.85
N PHE A 417 -13.06 -8.36 -22.69
CA PHE A 417 -12.79 -6.93 -22.55
C PHE A 417 -14.01 -6.14 -22.04
N ILE A 418 -13.74 -5.08 -21.27
CA ILE A 418 -14.73 -4.12 -20.75
C ILE A 418 -15.48 -3.44 -21.92
N LYS A 419 -16.74 -3.05 -21.69
CA LYS A 419 -17.64 -2.50 -22.72
C LYS A 419 -18.18 -1.11 -22.36
N ASN A 420 -18.58 -0.36 -23.38
CA ASN A 420 -19.40 0.85 -23.21
C ASN A 420 -20.86 0.46 -22.89
N PRO A 421 -21.70 1.35 -22.33
CA PRO A 421 -23.12 1.10 -22.02
C PRO A 421 -24.01 0.60 -23.18
N ASP A 422 -23.59 0.75 -24.43
CA ASP A 422 -24.32 0.27 -25.61
C ASP A 422 -23.93 -1.17 -26.02
N GLY A 423 -23.02 -1.80 -25.27
CA GLY A 423 -22.47 -3.13 -25.56
C GLY A 423 -21.34 -3.15 -26.57
N SER A 424 -20.89 -1.99 -27.09
CA SER A 424 -19.67 -1.92 -27.90
C SER A 424 -18.42 -2.03 -27.03
N GLU A 425 -17.33 -2.55 -27.60
CA GLU A 425 -16.04 -2.71 -26.92
C GLU A 425 -15.47 -1.37 -26.44
N TYR A 426 -15.02 -1.31 -25.18
CA TYR A 426 -14.44 -0.10 -24.61
C TYR A 426 -13.04 0.17 -25.18
N VAL A 427 -12.76 1.41 -25.56
CA VAL A 427 -11.46 1.82 -26.10
C VAL A 427 -10.91 3.01 -25.30
N GLY A 428 -9.76 2.82 -24.66
CA GLY A 428 -8.96 3.89 -24.06
C GLY A 428 -7.66 4.12 -24.82
N GLN A 429 -6.69 4.77 -24.19
CA GLN A 429 -5.34 4.98 -24.73
C GLN A 429 -4.31 4.88 -23.61
N VAL A 430 -3.22 4.12 -23.81
CA VAL A 430 -2.06 4.04 -22.89
C VAL A 430 -0.78 3.99 -23.75
N TRP A 431 0.33 3.42 -23.27
CA TRP A 431 1.64 3.40 -23.94
C TRP A 431 1.66 2.86 -25.38
N PRO A 432 0.96 1.77 -25.75
CA PRO A 432 0.96 1.27 -27.14
C PRO A 432 0.04 2.06 -28.09
N GLY A 433 -0.52 3.18 -27.64
CA GLY A 433 -1.60 3.89 -28.33
C GLY A 433 -2.96 3.43 -27.82
N TYR A 434 -3.92 3.21 -28.73
CA TYR A 434 -5.27 2.83 -28.35
C TYR A 434 -5.34 1.42 -27.76
N THR A 435 -6.08 1.25 -26.67
CA THR A 435 -6.12 0.03 -25.85
C THR A 435 -7.54 -0.43 -25.55
N VAL A 436 -7.67 -1.72 -25.26
CA VAL A 436 -8.84 -2.36 -24.64
C VAL A 436 -8.42 -2.91 -23.27
N PHE A 437 -9.36 -2.97 -22.32
CA PHE A 437 -9.07 -3.29 -20.93
C PHE A 437 -9.68 -4.64 -20.55
N PRO A 438 -8.92 -5.56 -19.93
CA PRO A 438 -9.46 -6.82 -19.42
C PRO A 438 -10.58 -6.59 -18.41
N ASP A 439 -11.67 -7.32 -18.59
CA ASP A 439 -12.74 -7.42 -17.60
C ASP A 439 -12.45 -8.60 -16.67
N TRP A 440 -12.07 -8.32 -15.43
CA TRP A 440 -11.75 -9.36 -14.45
C TRP A 440 -12.98 -10.15 -13.96
N PHE A 441 -14.21 -9.66 -14.24
CA PHE A 441 -15.45 -10.41 -13.98
C PHE A 441 -15.79 -11.43 -15.08
N GLN A 442 -15.14 -11.36 -16.25
CA GLN A 442 -15.34 -12.36 -17.31
C GLN A 442 -14.70 -13.71 -16.97
N ASN A 443 -15.49 -14.78 -17.12
CA ASN A 443 -15.08 -16.16 -16.78
C ASN A 443 -13.86 -16.67 -17.57
N HIS A 444 -13.56 -16.09 -18.73
CA HIS A 444 -12.43 -16.48 -19.58
C HIS A 444 -11.14 -15.68 -19.32
N THR A 445 -11.20 -14.53 -18.64
CA THR A 445 -10.07 -13.61 -18.49
C THR A 445 -8.88 -14.24 -17.77
N GLN A 446 -9.10 -14.93 -16.65
CA GLN A 446 -8.03 -15.63 -15.93
C GLN A 446 -7.30 -16.65 -16.82
N GLN A 447 -8.03 -17.38 -17.66
CA GLN A 447 -7.41 -18.35 -18.58
C GLN A 447 -6.62 -17.62 -19.64
N TRP A 448 -7.25 -16.71 -20.39
CA TRP A 448 -6.62 -15.91 -21.45
C TRP A 448 -5.33 -15.22 -20.96
N TRP A 449 -5.37 -14.58 -19.79
CA TRP A 449 -4.24 -13.90 -19.17
C TRP A 449 -3.09 -14.86 -18.81
N THR A 450 -3.44 -16.04 -18.28
CA THR A 450 -2.45 -17.10 -18.01
C THR A 450 -1.78 -17.60 -19.28
N GLU A 451 -2.55 -17.76 -20.37
CA GLU A 451 -1.99 -18.28 -21.62
C GLU A 451 -1.14 -17.22 -22.34
N ALA A 452 -1.46 -15.93 -22.21
CA ALA A 452 -0.62 -14.84 -22.69
C ALA A 452 0.79 -14.87 -22.06
N PHE A 453 0.88 -14.94 -20.72
CA PHE A 453 2.16 -15.12 -20.03
C PHE A 453 2.84 -16.45 -20.39
N ARG A 454 2.09 -17.55 -20.54
CA ARG A 454 2.67 -18.85 -20.89
C ARG A 454 3.28 -18.83 -22.29
N ASN A 455 2.57 -18.25 -23.27
CA ASN A 455 3.07 -18.07 -24.63
C ASN A 455 4.34 -17.22 -24.63
N TRP A 456 4.38 -16.12 -23.87
CA TRP A 456 5.56 -15.27 -23.71
C TRP A 456 6.78 -16.05 -23.22
N THR A 457 6.64 -16.89 -22.19
CA THR A 457 7.74 -17.77 -21.76
C THR A 457 8.12 -18.84 -22.79
N GLN A 458 7.15 -19.38 -23.55
CA GLN A 458 7.42 -20.36 -24.62
C GLN A 458 8.14 -19.74 -25.83
N HIS A 459 8.04 -18.43 -26.03
CA HIS A 459 8.86 -17.67 -26.98
C HIS A 459 10.30 -17.39 -26.50
N GLY A 460 10.68 -17.87 -25.31
CA GLY A 460 12.06 -17.84 -24.81
C GLY A 460 12.43 -16.63 -23.96
N ILE A 461 11.44 -15.88 -23.46
CA ILE A 461 11.66 -14.80 -22.49
C ILE A 461 11.21 -15.29 -21.11
N GLU A 462 12.18 -15.76 -20.31
CA GLU A 462 11.94 -16.17 -18.92
C GLU A 462 11.95 -14.96 -17.98
N PHE A 463 11.07 -14.95 -16.98
CA PHE A 463 11.03 -13.94 -15.91
C PHE A 463 11.07 -14.59 -14.52
N SER A 464 11.53 -13.86 -13.50
CA SER A 464 11.56 -14.31 -12.10
C SER A 464 10.38 -13.80 -11.26
N GLY A 465 9.75 -12.71 -11.71
CA GLY A 465 8.60 -12.04 -11.14
C GLY A 465 8.06 -11.03 -12.15
N ILE A 466 6.96 -10.36 -11.83
CA ILE A 466 6.28 -9.38 -12.69
C ILE A 466 6.12 -8.05 -11.94
N TRP A 467 6.30 -6.95 -12.66
CA TRP A 467 5.89 -5.61 -12.23
C TRP A 467 4.59 -5.27 -12.96
N LEU A 468 3.54 -4.97 -12.21
CA LEU A 468 2.24 -4.49 -12.70
C LEU A 468 2.18 -2.98 -12.54
N ASP A 469 1.76 -2.29 -13.59
CA ASP A 469 1.69 -0.83 -13.64
C ASP A 469 0.44 -0.35 -14.41
N MET A 470 0.14 0.95 -14.33
CA MET A 470 -0.99 1.60 -15.00
C MET A 470 -2.37 1.02 -14.60
N ASN A 471 -2.45 0.37 -13.43
CA ASN A 471 -3.50 -0.56 -13.06
C ASN A 471 -4.57 -0.01 -12.08
N GLU A 472 -4.74 1.31 -12.04
CA GLU A 472 -5.80 1.98 -11.30
C GLU A 472 -7.25 1.67 -11.74
N ALA A 473 -7.63 1.45 -13.01
CA ALA A 473 -6.87 1.45 -14.27
C ALA A 473 -6.66 2.86 -14.86
N SER A 474 -5.46 3.11 -15.39
CA SER A 474 -5.10 4.38 -16.05
C SER A 474 -5.54 4.45 -17.52
N SER A 475 -5.86 5.66 -17.98
CA SER A 475 -6.18 5.97 -19.38
C SER A 475 -5.80 7.41 -19.73
N PHE A 476 -5.15 7.60 -20.88
CA PHE A 476 -4.82 8.92 -21.44
C PHE A 476 -6.02 9.58 -22.14
N CYS A 477 -7.12 8.84 -22.36
CA CYS A 477 -8.43 9.40 -22.71
C CYS A 477 -9.21 9.70 -21.43
N ASP A 478 -9.93 10.82 -21.40
CA ASP A 478 -10.89 11.17 -20.33
C ASP A 478 -12.13 10.28 -20.51
N GLY A 479 -12.13 9.14 -19.82
CA GLY A 479 -13.02 8.02 -20.08
C GLY A 479 -12.72 7.34 -21.43
N SER A 480 -13.77 6.96 -22.16
CA SER A 480 -13.66 6.24 -23.43
C SER A 480 -13.24 7.19 -24.55
N CYS A 481 -12.25 6.79 -25.36
CA CYS A 481 -11.88 7.48 -26.60
C CYS A 481 -13.01 7.45 -27.65
N GLY A 482 -14.03 6.59 -27.46
CA GLY A 482 -15.27 6.57 -28.21
C GLY A 482 -15.33 5.55 -29.34
N THR A 483 -16.51 4.94 -29.51
CA THR A 483 -16.79 3.93 -30.53
C THR A 483 -16.61 4.49 -31.94
N GLY A 484 -15.61 4.00 -32.67
CA GLY A 484 -15.28 4.48 -34.02
C GLY A 484 -14.32 5.67 -34.07
N ALA A 485 -13.54 5.93 -33.01
CA ALA A 485 -12.43 6.87 -33.02
C ALA A 485 -11.44 6.63 -34.18
N ASN A 486 -10.67 7.64 -34.58
CA ASN A 486 -9.69 7.50 -35.66
C ASN A 486 -8.37 6.89 -35.13
N LEU A 487 -8.30 5.56 -35.11
CA LEU A 487 -7.22 4.80 -34.49
C LEU A 487 -5.86 4.83 -35.26
N THR A 488 -5.68 5.73 -36.23
CA THR A 488 -4.44 5.84 -37.03
C THR A 488 -3.30 6.58 -36.34
N ASN A 489 -3.55 7.29 -35.24
CA ASN A 489 -2.53 8.01 -34.49
C ASN A 489 -2.26 7.30 -33.15
N THR A 490 -1.24 6.45 -33.10
CA THR A 490 -0.86 5.70 -31.89
C THR A 490 0.09 6.48 -30.96
N SER A 491 0.54 7.68 -31.34
CA SER A 491 1.37 8.52 -30.47
C SER A 491 0.64 8.91 -29.18
N VAL A 492 1.36 8.85 -28.05
CA VAL A 492 0.89 9.39 -26.76
C VAL A 492 0.52 10.88 -26.88
N PRO A 493 -0.47 11.39 -26.13
CA PRO A 493 -0.99 12.75 -26.31
C PRO A 493 -0.12 13.85 -25.69
N PHE A 494 1.06 13.52 -25.15
CA PHE A 494 1.98 14.43 -24.47
C PHE A 494 3.43 14.22 -24.95
N ILE A 495 4.31 15.21 -24.73
CA ILE A 495 5.74 15.12 -25.07
C ILE A 495 6.44 14.32 -23.97
N LEU A 496 7.15 13.24 -24.35
CA LEU A 496 7.85 12.39 -23.40
C LEU A 496 8.98 13.12 -22.65
N PRO A 497 9.24 12.78 -21.38
CA PRO A 497 10.40 13.27 -20.62
C PRO A 497 11.73 13.10 -21.37
N GLY A 498 12.48 14.21 -21.49
CA GLY A 498 13.76 14.29 -22.19
C GLY A 498 13.69 14.63 -23.68
N GLU A 499 12.52 14.60 -24.31
CA GLU A 499 12.37 14.95 -25.73
C GLU A 499 12.37 16.49 -25.95
N PRO A 500 12.65 16.98 -27.18
CA PRO A 500 12.63 18.40 -27.51
C PRO A 500 11.27 19.07 -27.22
N GLY A 501 11.20 19.80 -26.10
CA GLY A 501 9.99 20.45 -25.60
C GLY A 501 9.61 20.03 -24.18
N ASN A 502 10.17 18.93 -23.65
CA ASN A 502 10.01 18.48 -22.26
C ASN A 502 11.35 18.03 -21.63
N PRO A 503 12.37 18.91 -21.52
CA PRO A 503 13.64 18.58 -20.89
C PRO A 503 13.51 18.53 -19.36
N ILE A 504 14.15 17.54 -18.71
CA ILE A 504 14.18 17.47 -17.23
C ILE A 504 15.23 18.45 -16.69
N THR A 505 14.76 19.64 -16.28
CA THR A 505 15.61 20.73 -15.77
C THR A 505 15.65 20.84 -14.25
N ASP A 506 14.75 20.16 -13.54
CA ASP A 506 14.61 20.25 -12.09
C ASP A 506 15.66 19.41 -11.35
N TYR A 507 16.06 19.86 -10.17
CA TYR A 507 17.06 19.28 -9.26
C TYR A 507 16.53 19.38 -7.82
N PRO A 508 17.20 18.79 -6.81
CA PRO A 508 16.69 18.80 -5.44
C PRO A 508 16.58 20.21 -4.85
N GLU A 509 15.81 20.35 -3.76
CA GLU A 509 15.78 21.60 -2.99
C GLU A 509 17.22 22.04 -2.68
N CYS A 510 17.51 23.34 -2.84
CA CYS A 510 18.82 24.01 -2.72
C CYS A 510 19.88 23.84 -3.84
N TYR A 511 19.69 23.05 -4.90
CA TYR A 511 20.68 22.92 -5.99
C TYR A 511 20.47 23.94 -7.14
N ASP A 512 21.53 24.68 -7.53
CA ASP A 512 21.52 25.58 -8.71
C ASP A 512 22.35 25.01 -9.87
N SER A 513 21.67 24.40 -10.84
CA SER A 513 22.30 23.83 -12.04
C SER A 513 22.83 24.89 -13.03
N ALA A 514 22.42 26.15 -12.93
CA ALA A 514 22.98 27.24 -13.74
C ALA A 514 24.34 27.72 -13.19
N THR A 515 24.54 27.66 -11.88
CA THR A 515 25.82 27.98 -11.22
C THR A 515 26.78 26.77 -11.17
N PHE A 516 26.27 25.57 -10.91
CA PHE A 516 27.10 24.37 -10.66
C PHE A 516 27.14 23.35 -11.81
N GLY A 517 26.30 23.54 -12.83
CA GLY A 517 26.20 22.66 -14.00
C GLY A 517 25.28 21.45 -13.79
N PRO A 518 25.08 20.61 -14.82
CA PRO A 518 24.10 19.52 -14.82
C PRO A 518 24.70 18.19 -14.31
N SER A 519 25.57 18.23 -13.30
CA SER A 519 26.31 17.04 -12.82
C SER A 519 25.73 16.39 -11.57
N GLY A 520 24.92 17.12 -10.80
CA GLY A 520 24.45 16.68 -9.49
C GLY A 520 25.54 16.61 -8.41
N ASN A 521 26.78 17.03 -8.66
CA ASN A 521 27.86 16.90 -7.68
C ASN A 521 27.61 17.73 -6.40
N ILE A 522 27.95 17.18 -5.24
CA ILE A 522 27.78 17.86 -3.92
C ILE A 522 28.73 19.05 -3.74
N THR A 523 29.88 19.04 -4.41
CA THR A 523 30.82 20.17 -4.43
C THR A 523 31.36 20.46 -5.82
N VAL A 524 31.61 21.74 -6.09
CA VAL A 524 32.37 22.21 -7.25
C VAL A 524 33.52 23.08 -6.75
N ASN A 525 34.76 22.73 -7.10
CA ASN A 525 35.99 23.40 -6.63
C ASN A 525 36.12 23.51 -5.09
N GLY A 526 35.51 22.59 -4.33
CA GLY A 526 35.53 22.58 -2.86
C GLY A 526 34.45 23.43 -2.19
N THR A 527 33.57 24.09 -2.95
CA THR A 527 32.38 24.78 -2.44
C THR A 527 31.18 23.85 -2.53
N PHE A 528 30.38 23.76 -1.47
CA PHE A 528 29.10 23.04 -1.47
C PHE A 528 28.10 23.67 -2.43
N THR A 529 27.36 22.85 -3.18
CA THR A 529 26.40 23.28 -4.20
C THR A 529 25.00 23.62 -3.67
N CYS A 530 24.73 23.30 -2.40
CA CYS A 530 23.48 23.62 -1.70
C CYS A 530 23.55 24.95 -0.94
N GLN A 531 22.58 25.85 -1.17
CA GLN A 531 22.27 26.98 -0.26
C GLN A 531 20.77 27.09 0.03
N LEU A 532 20.41 27.20 1.31
CA LEU A 532 19.03 27.20 1.78
C LEU A 532 18.47 28.62 1.97
N ASP A 533 17.51 28.99 1.12
CA ASP A 533 16.50 30.00 1.43
C ASP A 533 15.22 29.31 1.97
N PRO A 534 14.44 29.96 2.85
CA PRO A 534 13.28 29.32 3.51
C PRO A 534 12.12 29.07 2.52
N PRO A 535 11.55 27.85 2.45
CA PRO A 535 10.53 27.50 1.46
C PRO A 535 9.19 28.20 1.72
N SER A 536 8.66 28.87 0.69
CA SER A 536 7.35 29.53 0.69
C SER A 536 6.32 28.69 -0.08
N LEU A 537 5.76 27.65 0.57
CA LEU A 537 4.67 26.86 0.00
C LEU A 537 3.43 27.74 -0.27
N THR A 538 2.98 27.77 -1.53
CA THR A 538 1.78 28.48 -1.96
C THR A 538 0.81 27.54 -2.69
N LEU A 539 -0.20 27.08 -1.95
CA LEU A 539 -1.30 26.27 -2.49
C LEU A 539 -2.00 27.00 -3.64
N ARG A 540 -2.21 26.30 -4.77
CA ARG A 540 -2.92 26.82 -5.95
C ARG A 540 -4.29 26.16 -6.10
N LYS A 541 -5.33 26.97 -6.33
CA LYS A 541 -6.70 26.52 -6.61
C LYS A 541 -6.93 26.22 -8.10
N ARG A 542 -7.94 25.38 -8.38
CA ARG A 542 -8.52 25.18 -9.72
C ARG A 542 -10.04 24.91 -9.62
N GLY A 543 -10.79 25.34 -10.64
CA GLY A 543 -12.06 24.71 -11.07
C GLY A 543 -13.35 25.07 -10.30
N LEU A 544 -14.47 25.17 -11.04
CA LEU A 544 -15.83 25.21 -10.49
C LEU A 544 -16.88 24.92 -11.58
N GLY A 545 -17.98 24.26 -11.21
CA GLY A 545 -19.24 24.19 -11.95
C GLY A 545 -19.48 22.91 -12.78
N ALA A 546 -20.73 22.55 -13.10
CA ALA A 546 -22.02 23.05 -12.61
C ALA A 546 -23.12 22.01 -12.91
N GLY A 547 -24.02 21.73 -11.95
CA GLY A 547 -25.02 20.67 -12.09
C GLY A 547 -26.41 21.13 -12.59
N LYS A 548 -27.26 20.14 -12.92
CA LYS A 548 -28.64 19.92 -12.38
C LYS A 548 -29.57 19.09 -13.31
N GLN A 549 -29.44 17.75 -13.28
CA GLN A 549 -30.44 16.67 -13.56
C GLN A 549 -31.37 16.75 -14.82
N SER A 550 -31.98 15.66 -15.31
CA SER A 550 -32.05 14.25 -14.86
C SER A 550 -31.85 13.29 -16.04
N GLY A 551 -31.69 11.99 -15.75
CA GLY A 551 -30.93 11.06 -16.58
C GLY A 551 -29.51 11.03 -16.05
N ILE A 552 -29.20 10.00 -15.25
CA ILE A 552 -28.09 10.02 -14.30
C ILE A 552 -26.77 9.83 -15.05
N ASP A 553 -25.89 10.83 -14.97
CA ASP A 553 -24.50 10.72 -15.41
C ASP A 553 -23.64 10.22 -14.25
N VAL A 554 -23.35 8.92 -14.23
CA VAL A 554 -22.46 8.31 -13.22
C VAL A 554 -21.04 8.88 -13.25
N ASN A 555 -20.61 9.54 -14.33
CA ASN A 555 -19.30 10.21 -14.42
C ASN A 555 -19.27 11.54 -13.64
N THR A 556 -20.43 12.03 -13.22
CA THR A 556 -20.61 13.25 -12.44
C THR A 556 -21.60 12.98 -11.28
N PRO A 557 -21.21 12.15 -10.28
CA PRO A 557 -22.07 11.83 -9.15
C PRO A 557 -22.48 13.10 -8.39
N PRO A 558 -23.67 13.14 -7.75
CA PRO A 558 -24.20 14.43 -7.29
C PRO A 558 -23.50 14.96 -6.03
N TYR A 559 -22.90 14.08 -5.22
CA TYR A 559 -21.82 14.44 -4.32
C TYR A 559 -20.48 14.28 -5.06
N ALA A 560 -19.79 15.39 -5.30
CA ALA A 560 -18.46 15.38 -5.90
C ALA A 560 -17.40 15.17 -4.81
N ILE A 561 -16.74 14.01 -4.82
CA ILE A 561 -15.61 13.70 -3.93
C ILE A 561 -14.39 14.55 -4.28
N HIS A 562 -13.46 14.70 -3.34
CA HIS A 562 -12.26 15.54 -3.48
C HIS A 562 -11.14 14.85 -4.29
N ASN A 563 -11.48 14.28 -5.44
CA ASN A 563 -10.51 13.69 -6.37
C ASN A 563 -9.66 14.82 -7.00
N GLY A 564 -8.33 14.77 -6.87
CA GLY A 564 -7.46 15.87 -7.29
C GLY A 564 -7.51 16.20 -8.79
N ASN A 565 -7.90 15.24 -9.63
CA ASN A 565 -8.13 15.46 -11.06
C ASN A 565 -9.50 16.11 -11.39
N GLY A 566 -10.39 16.21 -10.40
CA GLY A 566 -11.79 16.62 -10.57
C GLY A 566 -12.67 15.44 -10.96
N ARG A 567 -13.08 15.35 -12.23
CA ARG A 567 -14.00 14.29 -12.69
C ARG A 567 -13.35 12.92 -12.55
N LEU A 568 -14.16 11.91 -12.21
CA LEU A 568 -13.69 10.56 -11.91
C LEU A 568 -13.02 9.86 -13.10
N SER A 569 -13.41 10.20 -14.33
CA SER A 569 -12.89 9.65 -15.59
C SER A 569 -11.55 10.23 -16.07
N ILE A 570 -10.98 11.22 -15.37
CA ILE A 570 -9.75 11.90 -15.79
C ILE A 570 -8.53 11.13 -15.27
N HIS A 571 -7.74 10.58 -16.20
CA HIS A 571 -6.69 9.58 -15.95
C HIS A 571 -7.23 8.24 -15.41
N ALA A 572 -8.44 7.86 -15.83
CA ALA A 572 -9.12 6.65 -15.41
C ALA A 572 -10.08 6.12 -16.50
N LEU A 573 -10.66 4.95 -16.26
CA LEU A 573 -11.79 4.45 -17.05
C LEU A 573 -13.05 5.31 -16.84
N ALA A 574 -13.96 5.31 -17.81
CA ALA A 574 -15.25 5.97 -17.64
C ALA A 574 -16.09 5.19 -16.62
N THR A 575 -16.62 5.85 -15.61
CA THR A 575 -17.42 5.21 -14.54
C THR A 575 -18.70 4.51 -15.04
N ASN A 576 -19.12 4.77 -16.29
CA ASN A 576 -20.22 4.06 -16.97
C ASN A 576 -19.76 2.85 -17.79
N ALA A 577 -18.45 2.55 -17.85
CA ALA A 577 -17.97 1.32 -18.44
C ALA A 577 -18.60 0.12 -17.71
N THR A 578 -18.94 -0.90 -18.48
CA THR A 578 -19.85 -1.98 -18.07
C THR A 578 -19.14 -3.31 -18.13
N HIS A 579 -19.16 -4.03 -17.01
CA HIS A 579 -18.59 -5.37 -16.85
C HIS A 579 -19.60 -6.46 -17.25
N ALA A 580 -19.12 -7.66 -17.53
CA ALA A 580 -19.92 -8.73 -18.13
C ALA A 580 -21.03 -9.31 -17.24
N ASP A 581 -20.95 -9.11 -15.92
CA ASP A 581 -22.03 -9.45 -14.98
C ASP A 581 -23.01 -8.30 -14.73
N GLY A 582 -22.77 -7.13 -15.34
CA GLY A 582 -23.62 -5.94 -15.27
C GLY A 582 -23.20 -4.88 -14.25
N GLN A 583 -22.08 -5.09 -13.52
CA GLN A 583 -21.49 -4.03 -12.69
C GLN A 583 -21.03 -2.83 -13.53
N LEU A 584 -21.01 -1.64 -12.91
CA LEU A 584 -20.44 -0.42 -13.48
C LEU A 584 -19.07 -0.14 -12.87
N GLU A 585 -18.17 0.43 -13.66
CA GLU A 585 -16.84 0.87 -13.23
C GLU A 585 -16.90 1.80 -12.00
N LEU A 586 -17.96 2.62 -11.84
CA LEU A 586 -18.19 3.45 -10.65
C LEU A 586 -18.07 2.66 -9.32
N ASP A 587 -18.57 1.43 -9.29
CA ASP A 587 -18.65 0.57 -8.12
C ASP A 587 -17.36 -0.25 -7.88
N VAL A 588 -16.57 -0.47 -8.94
CA VAL A 588 -15.48 -1.46 -8.96
C VAL A 588 -14.09 -0.90 -9.31
N HIS A 589 -13.97 0.38 -9.71
CA HIS A 589 -12.71 1.03 -10.09
C HIS A 589 -11.59 0.76 -9.08
N ASN A 590 -11.86 1.00 -7.79
CA ASN A 590 -10.91 0.76 -6.69
C ASN A 590 -10.52 -0.73 -6.48
N LEU A 591 -11.15 -1.68 -7.19
CA LEU A 591 -10.84 -3.12 -7.15
C LEU A 591 -9.98 -3.59 -8.33
N TRP A 592 -9.80 -2.77 -9.38
CA TRP A 592 -9.24 -3.23 -10.65
C TRP A 592 -7.82 -3.80 -10.51
N GLY A 593 -6.92 -3.06 -9.86
CA GLY A 593 -5.57 -3.50 -9.54
C GLY A 593 -5.53 -4.79 -8.71
N LEU A 594 -6.36 -4.90 -7.65
CA LEU A 594 -6.45 -6.11 -6.84
C LEU A 594 -6.86 -7.36 -7.65
N MET A 595 -7.71 -7.18 -8.67
CA MET A 595 -8.14 -8.28 -9.53
C MET A 595 -7.06 -8.68 -10.54
N GLU A 596 -6.33 -7.72 -11.11
CA GLU A 596 -5.14 -7.98 -11.93
C GLU A 596 -4.03 -8.67 -11.13
N GLU A 597 -3.68 -8.15 -9.94
CA GLU A 597 -2.69 -8.73 -9.02
C GLU A 597 -2.97 -10.20 -8.78
N LYS A 598 -4.21 -10.53 -8.44
CA LYS A 598 -4.68 -11.89 -8.20
C LYS A 598 -4.59 -12.75 -9.46
N ALA A 599 -5.04 -12.23 -10.60
CA ALA A 599 -5.02 -12.95 -11.87
C ALA A 599 -3.58 -13.26 -12.33
N THR A 600 -2.68 -12.28 -12.22
CA THR A 600 -1.26 -12.39 -12.52
C THR A 600 -0.55 -13.30 -11.53
N HIS A 601 -0.85 -13.20 -10.22
CA HIS A 601 -0.26 -14.10 -9.21
C HIS A 601 -0.58 -15.56 -9.51
N LEU A 602 -1.83 -15.86 -9.88
CA LEU A 602 -2.26 -17.21 -10.29
C LEU A 602 -1.60 -17.66 -11.61
N ALA A 603 -1.44 -16.76 -12.58
CA ALA A 603 -0.69 -17.04 -13.81
C ALA A 603 0.79 -17.37 -13.54
N VAL A 604 1.47 -16.57 -12.71
CA VAL A 604 2.86 -16.77 -12.28
C VAL A 604 2.99 -18.08 -11.49
N GLN A 605 2.04 -18.44 -10.62
CA GLN A 605 2.02 -19.76 -9.96
C GLN A 605 1.88 -20.91 -10.97
N SER A 606 1.09 -20.75 -12.04
CA SER A 606 0.95 -21.76 -13.09
C SER A 606 2.22 -21.95 -13.93
N ILE A 607 3.03 -20.90 -14.10
CA ILE A 607 4.19 -20.87 -15.00
C ILE A 607 5.49 -21.19 -14.25
N LEU A 608 5.59 -20.77 -12.99
CA LEU A 608 6.70 -21.06 -12.08
C LEU A 608 6.24 -22.01 -10.94
N PRO A 609 5.74 -23.22 -11.25
CA PRO A 609 5.07 -24.09 -10.28
C PRO A 609 5.97 -24.43 -9.11
N LYS A 610 5.38 -24.35 -7.90
CA LYS A 610 6.05 -24.54 -6.60
C LYS A 610 7.09 -23.48 -6.22
N LYS A 611 7.29 -22.41 -7.01
CA LYS A 611 8.05 -21.22 -6.59
C LYS A 611 7.09 -20.16 -6.03
N ARG A 612 7.62 -19.30 -5.15
CA ARG A 612 6.95 -18.08 -4.70
C ARG A 612 6.84 -17.10 -5.87
N PRO A 613 5.64 -16.63 -6.24
CA PRO A 613 5.48 -15.47 -7.11
C PRO A 613 6.14 -14.26 -6.45
N PHE A 614 6.82 -13.46 -7.27
CA PHE A 614 7.23 -12.12 -6.90
C PHE A 614 6.45 -11.16 -7.80
N LEU A 615 5.57 -10.37 -7.19
CA LEU A 615 4.82 -9.31 -7.84
C LEU A 615 5.06 -8.00 -7.10
N ILE A 616 5.09 -6.90 -7.85
CA ILE A 616 5.05 -5.51 -7.36
C ILE A 616 3.97 -4.78 -8.19
N SER A 617 3.03 -4.11 -7.52
CA SER A 617 1.83 -3.47 -8.11
C SER A 617 1.72 -2.00 -7.69
N ARG A 618 1.10 -1.16 -8.53
CA ARG A 618 0.86 0.26 -8.25
C ARG A 618 -0.43 0.46 -7.46
N SER A 619 -1.58 0.33 -8.13
CA SER A 619 -2.90 0.34 -7.51
C SER A 619 -3.05 -0.83 -6.54
N THR A 620 -3.64 -0.58 -5.36
CA THR A 620 -3.84 -1.59 -4.32
C THR A 620 -5.14 -1.36 -3.54
N PHE A 621 -5.77 -2.46 -3.10
CA PHE A 621 -6.97 -2.46 -2.26
C PHE A 621 -6.77 -3.42 -1.07
N PRO A 622 -7.53 -3.33 0.04
CA PRO A 622 -7.63 -4.37 1.05
C PRO A 622 -7.62 -5.79 0.46
N SER A 623 -6.70 -6.64 0.95
CA SER A 623 -6.30 -7.97 0.44
C SER A 623 -5.16 -8.02 -0.58
N ALA A 624 -4.70 -6.90 -1.16
CA ALA A 624 -3.62 -6.88 -2.18
C ALA A 624 -2.34 -7.61 -1.74
N GLY A 625 -1.95 -7.45 -0.47
CA GLY A 625 -0.78 -8.09 0.12
C GLY A 625 -0.79 -9.62 0.06
N LYS A 626 -1.95 -10.26 -0.08
CA LYS A 626 -2.11 -11.72 -0.30
C LYS A 626 -1.54 -12.17 -1.65
N TRP A 627 -1.39 -11.25 -2.60
CA TRP A 627 -0.99 -11.49 -3.99
C TRP A 627 0.31 -10.78 -4.38
N THR A 628 0.58 -9.57 -3.86
CA THR A 628 1.68 -8.72 -4.32
C THR A 628 2.44 -8.01 -3.20
N GLY A 629 3.61 -7.44 -3.53
CA GLY A 629 4.14 -6.24 -2.86
C GLY A 629 3.80 -4.97 -3.65
N HIS A 630 4.35 -3.84 -3.24
CA HIS A 630 4.01 -2.52 -3.81
C HIS A 630 5.22 -1.58 -3.79
N TRP A 631 5.23 -0.55 -4.62
CA TRP A 631 6.16 0.59 -4.52
C TRP A 631 5.37 1.88 -4.44
N LEU A 632 5.86 2.83 -3.65
CA LEU A 632 5.20 4.10 -3.32
C LEU A 632 5.22 5.12 -4.48
N GLY A 633 4.96 4.67 -5.71
CA GLY A 633 4.68 5.54 -6.85
C GLY A 633 5.83 6.35 -7.44
N ASP A 634 5.44 7.30 -8.27
CA ASP A 634 6.26 8.18 -9.11
C ASP A 634 6.82 9.37 -8.31
N ASN A 635 7.49 9.06 -7.20
CA ASN A 635 8.03 10.03 -6.26
C ASN A 635 9.06 11.00 -6.87
N PHE A 636 9.35 12.11 -6.19
CA PHE A 636 10.26 13.14 -6.68
C PHE A 636 11.66 13.06 -6.05
N SER A 637 12.68 13.45 -6.83
CA SER A 637 14.09 13.61 -6.43
C SER A 637 14.27 14.82 -5.50
N LEU A 638 13.64 14.75 -4.33
CA LEU A 638 13.51 15.83 -3.34
C LEU A 638 13.70 15.30 -1.90
N TRP A 639 14.28 16.12 -1.03
CA TRP A 639 14.49 15.86 0.39
C TRP A 639 13.18 15.73 1.17
N SER A 640 12.18 16.49 0.77
CA SER A 640 10.80 16.35 1.27
C SER A 640 10.25 14.93 1.06
N TYR A 641 10.47 14.33 -0.13
CA TYR A 641 10.02 12.97 -0.43
C TYR A 641 10.89 11.91 0.24
N LEU A 642 12.21 12.11 0.35
CA LEU A 642 13.08 11.28 1.20
C LEU A 642 12.52 11.11 2.62
N ARG A 643 11.92 12.16 3.20
CA ARG A 643 11.18 12.09 4.47
C ARG A 643 9.84 11.37 4.34
N TYR A 644 8.98 11.76 3.38
CA TYR A 644 7.63 11.18 3.25
C TYR A 644 7.63 9.66 3.04
N ASN A 645 8.68 9.09 2.42
CA ASN A 645 8.86 7.65 2.26
C ASN A 645 8.70 6.85 3.56
N ILE A 646 9.15 7.38 4.71
CA ILE A 646 9.04 6.67 5.98
C ILE A 646 7.56 6.55 6.38
N ALA A 647 6.79 7.62 6.23
CA ALA A 647 5.35 7.61 6.46
C ALA A 647 4.63 6.68 5.48
N GLY A 648 4.99 6.70 4.19
CA GLY A 648 4.47 5.76 3.18
C GLY A 648 4.72 4.30 3.55
N VAL A 649 5.98 3.93 3.82
CA VAL A 649 6.34 2.55 4.23
C VAL A 649 5.54 2.12 5.45
N LEU A 650 5.39 2.99 6.46
CA LEU A 650 4.63 2.72 7.69
C LEU A 650 3.11 2.55 7.45
N GLN A 651 2.51 3.32 6.53
CA GLN A 651 1.11 3.13 6.13
C GLN A 651 0.88 1.72 5.57
N PHE A 652 1.72 1.27 4.65
CA PHE A 652 1.57 -0.05 4.01
C PHE A 652 1.84 -1.24 4.97
N GLN A 653 2.53 -1.03 6.10
CA GLN A 653 2.59 -2.03 7.18
C GLN A 653 1.21 -2.24 7.84
N LEU A 654 0.43 -1.18 8.03
CA LEU A 654 -0.95 -1.24 8.53
C LEU A 654 -1.89 -1.86 7.48
N PHE A 655 -1.69 -1.54 6.20
CA PHE A 655 -2.51 -2.06 5.08
C PHE A 655 -2.26 -3.56 4.75
N GLN A 656 -1.41 -4.26 5.51
CA GLN A 656 -1.01 -5.66 5.27
C GLN A 656 -0.32 -5.88 3.91
N ILE A 657 0.38 -4.87 3.41
CA ILE A 657 1.25 -4.97 2.24
C ILE A 657 2.69 -4.67 2.73
N PRO A 658 3.29 -5.57 3.53
CA PRO A 658 4.53 -5.28 4.25
C PRO A 658 5.74 -5.15 3.32
N PHE A 659 5.68 -5.75 2.12
CA PHE A 659 6.76 -5.72 1.13
C PHE A 659 6.63 -4.46 0.26
N VAL A 660 7.06 -3.34 0.83
CA VAL A 660 6.91 -1.98 0.31
C VAL A 660 8.23 -1.20 0.37
N GLY A 661 8.39 -0.22 -0.50
CA GLY A 661 9.52 0.70 -0.55
C GLY A 661 9.23 1.84 -1.53
N ALA A 662 10.02 2.90 -1.46
CA ALA A 662 9.99 4.01 -2.42
C ALA A 662 11.08 3.83 -3.48
N ASP A 663 10.92 4.47 -4.64
CA ASP A 663 12.01 4.53 -5.59
C ASP A 663 13.16 5.40 -5.09
N THR A 664 14.34 4.81 -5.08
CA THR A 664 15.49 5.31 -4.33
C THR A 664 16.28 6.32 -5.15
N CYS A 665 16.57 7.47 -4.53
CA CYS A 665 17.06 8.72 -5.12
C CYS A 665 15.97 9.59 -5.80
N GLY A 666 14.73 9.10 -5.90
CA GLY A 666 13.60 9.77 -6.53
C GLY A 666 13.43 9.36 -8.01
N PHE A 667 12.20 9.27 -8.48
CA PHE A 667 11.89 8.96 -9.88
C PHE A 667 11.82 10.22 -10.75
N ASN A 668 11.03 11.21 -10.32
CA ASN A 668 10.77 12.48 -11.02
C ASN A 668 11.82 13.55 -10.72
N GLY A 669 12.39 14.17 -11.76
CA GLY A 669 13.44 15.19 -11.64
C GLY A 669 14.84 14.60 -11.47
N ASN A 670 15.89 15.42 -11.58
CA ASN A 670 17.26 14.96 -11.36
C ASN A 670 17.56 14.86 -9.86
N THR A 671 18.18 13.79 -9.38
CA THR A 671 18.83 13.78 -8.05
C THR A 671 20.12 14.60 -8.07
N ASP A 672 20.64 14.92 -6.88
CA ASP A 672 22.05 15.21 -6.65
C ASP A 672 22.76 14.05 -5.91
N GLU A 673 24.08 14.18 -5.78
CA GLU A 673 24.97 13.23 -5.10
C GLU A 673 24.64 13.08 -3.61
N GLU A 674 24.28 14.15 -2.90
CA GLU A 674 24.00 14.09 -1.45
C GLU A 674 22.67 13.39 -1.19
N LEU A 675 21.61 13.79 -1.90
CA LEU A 675 20.28 13.20 -1.80
C LEU A 675 20.36 11.70 -2.10
N CYS A 676 20.97 11.31 -3.22
CA CYS A 676 21.08 9.90 -3.58
C CYS A 676 21.97 9.12 -2.59
N ASN A 677 23.01 9.74 -2.04
CA ASN A 677 23.84 9.14 -0.99
C ASN A 677 23.01 8.85 0.28
N ARG A 678 22.15 9.77 0.74
CA ARG A 678 21.28 9.55 1.90
C ARG A 678 20.15 8.56 1.61
N TRP A 679 19.55 8.61 0.42
CA TRP A 679 18.43 7.76 0.04
C TRP A 679 18.84 6.29 -0.09
N MET A 680 19.97 6.01 -0.73
CA MET A 680 20.56 4.66 -0.80
C MET A 680 20.87 4.06 0.58
N GLN A 681 21.13 4.89 1.59
CA GLN A 681 21.31 4.44 2.96
C GLN A 681 19.97 4.13 3.65
N LEU A 682 18.94 4.96 3.44
CA LEU A 682 17.61 4.76 4.02
C LEU A 682 16.95 3.49 3.44
N SER A 683 16.88 3.36 2.12
CA SER A 683 16.19 2.25 1.44
C SER A 683 16.83 0.87 1.68
N ALA A 684 18.09 0.81 2.09
CA ALA A 684 18.69 -0.43 2.57
C ALA A 684 17.95 -1.05 3.77
N PHE A 685 17.19 -0.23 4.51
CA PHE A 685 16.37 -0.65 5.66
C PHE A 685 14.85 -0.65 5.38
N THR A 686 14.39 -0.39 4.14
CA THR A 686 13.00 -0.61 3.75
C THR A 686 12.81 -2.03 3.19
N PRO A 687 11.62 -2.65 3.29
CA PRO A 687 11.41 -4.03 2.86
C PRO A 687 11.73 -4.27 1.37
N PHE A 688 11.12 -3.50 0.47
CA PHE A 688 11.51 -3.40 -0.94
C PHE A 688 12.58 -2.32 -1.10
N TYR A 689 13.50 -2.50 -2.05
CA TYR A 689 14.67 -1.62 -2.24
C TYR A 689 15.06 -1.57 -3.73
N ARG A 690 14.42 -0.64 -4.46
CA ARG A 690 14.67 -0.34 -5.87
C ARG A 690 15.26 1.07 -6.02
N ASN A 691 16.31 1.21 -6.82
CA ASN A 691 16.67 2.47 -7.48
C ASN A 691 16.01 2.44 -8.87
N HIS A 692 15.24 3.48 -9.17
CA HIS A 692 14.53 3.68 -10.42
C HIS A 692 14.65 5.16 -10.81
N ASN A 693 14.31 5.52 -12.04
CA ASN A 693 14.51 6.88 -12.55
C ASN A 693 13.69 7.11 -13.82
N ILE A 694 13.14 8.31 -13.96
CA ILE A 694 12.38 8.73 -15.16
C ILE A 694 13.27 8.82 -16.40
N LYS A 695 12.64 8.75 -17.58
CA LYS A 695 13.28 9.01 -18.87
C LYS A 695 13.79 10.46 -18.94
N GLY A 696 14.96 10.65 -19.53
CA GLY A 696 15.55 11.98 -19.73
C GLY A 696 16.25 12.63 -18.53
N ALA A 697 15.99 12.19 -17.29
CA ALA A 697 16.77 12.59 -16.11
C ALA A 697 18.18 11.95 -16.11
N ILE A 698 19.12 12.54 -15.38
CA ILE A 698 20.51 12.10 -15.34
C ILE A 698 20.70 10.63 -14.89
N SER A 699 21.89 10.09 -15.16
CA SER A 699 22.31 8.79 -14.64
C SER A 699 22.47 8.86 -13.11
N GLN A 700 21.70 8.05 -12.38
CA GLN A 700 21.70 7.97 -10.91
C GLN A 700 21.93 6.56 -10.35
N GLU A 701 22.49 5.69 -11.18
CA GLU A 701 22.93 4.35 -10.77
C GLU A 701 23.99 4.47 -9.65
N PRO A 702 24.09 3.55 -8.67
CA PRO A 702 24.92 3.77 -7.49
C PRO A 702 26.43 3.96 -7.72
N TYR A 703 26.97 3.59 -8.87
CA TYR A 703 28.38 3.82 -9.25
C TYR A 703 28.64 5.21 -9.87
N ARG A 704 27.62 6.06 -10.06
CA ARG A 704 27.76 7.36 -10.73
C ARG A 704 28.55 8.39 -9.92
N TRP A 705 28.61 8.22 -8.59
CA TRP A 705 29.45 8.99 -7.68
C TRP A 705 30.14 8.05 -6.67
N ASP A 706 31.44 8.23 -6.42
CA ASP A 706 32.21 7.39 -5.50
C ASP A 706 31.64 7.38 -4.06
N SER A 707 31.09 8.52 -3.61
CA SER A 707 30.48 8.65 -2.29
C SER A 707 29.22 7.79 -2.17
N VAL A 708 28.34 7.84 -3.18
CA VAL A 708 27.11 7.05 -3.28
C VAL A 708 27.45 5.56 -3.38
N ALA A 709 28.44 5.20 -4.19
CA ALA A 709 28.91 3.82 -4.30
C ALA A 709 29.40 3.28 -2.95
N ASN A 710 30.12 4.09 -2.17
CA ASN A 710 30.63 3.69 -0.87
C ASN A 710 29.55 3.60 0.22
N ALA A 711 28.61 4.55 0.23
CA ALA A 711 27.43 4.51 1.09
C ALA A 711 26.58 3.27 0.81
N SER A 712 26.34 2.98 -0.47
CA SER A 712 25.56 1.84 -0.95
C SER A 712 26.19 0.51 -0.55
N ARG A 713 27.49 0.30 -0.82
CA ARG A 713 28.20 -0.92 -0.37
C ARG A 713 28.11 -1.12 1.14
N THR A 714 28.23 -0.05 1.92
CA THR A 714 28.15 -0.09 3.39
C THR A 714 26.74 -0.47 3.86
N ALA A 715 25.70 0.17 3.34
CA ALA A 715 24.32 -0.08 3.73
C ALA A 715 23.80 -1.45 3.24
N ILE A 716 24.13 -1.86 2.02
CA ILE A 716 23.75 -3.17 1.47
C ILE A 716 24.43 -4.30 2.24
N ALA A 717 25.70 -4.16 2.64
CA ALA A 717 26.38 -5.16 3.48
C ALA A 717 25.64 -5.39 4.81
N ILE A 718 25.12 -4.34 5.45
CA ILE A 718 24.29 -4.45 6.66
C ILE A 718 22.99 -5.20 6.33
N ARG A 719 22.27 -4.79 5.29
CA ARG A 719 21.02 -5.43 4.84
C ARG A 719 21.18 -6.93 4.56
N TYR A 720 22.22 -7.30 3.81
CA TYR A 720 22.50 -8.70 3.43
C TYR A 720 22.97 -9.52 4.64
N SER A 721 23.68 -8.92 5.60
CA SER A 721 23.99 -9.58 6.88
C SER A 721 22.71 -9.87 7.68
N LEU A 722 21.76 -8.93 7.69
CA LEU A 722 20.46 -9.01 8.37
C LEU A 722 19.40 -9.86 7.63
N LEU A 723 19.73 -10.47 6.49
CA LEU A 723 18.79 -11.30 5.73
C LEU A 723 18.02 -12.33 6.59
N PRO A 724 18.63 -13.09 7.53
CA PRO A 724 17.90 -14.06 8.34
C PRO A 724 16.89 -13.40 9.30
N TYR A 725 17.17 -12.17 9.74
CA TYR A 725 16.27 -11.36 10.55
C TYR A 725 15.10 -10.83 9.71
N TRP A 726 15.38 -10.19 8.57
CA TRP A 726 14.37 -9.78 7.58
C TRP A 726 13.43 -10.93 7.21
N TYR A 727 13.99 -12.09 6.88
CA TYR A 727 13.24 -13.28 6.51
C TYR A 727 12.36 -13.82 7.65
N THR A 728 12.81 -13.66 8.90
CA THR A 728 12.02 -14.03 10.08
C THR A 728 10.89 -13.05 10.36
N LEU A 729 11.09 -11.75 10.11
CA LEU A 729 10.02 -10.75 10.21
C LEU A 729 8.94 -11.02 9.16
N PHE A 730 9.33 -11.33 7.92
CA PHE A 730 8.39 -11.70 6.86
C PHE A 730 7.70 -13.05 7.07
N ALA A 731 8.38 -14.03 7.68
CA ALA A 731 7.74 -15.28 8.11
C ALA A 731 6.69 -15.05 9.20
N ASN A 732 6.88 -14.09 10.12
CA ASN A 732 5.84 -13.69 11.07
C ASN A 732 4.69 -12.96 10.36
N SER A 733 4.99 -12.05 9.44
CA SER A 733 3.97 -11.34 8.66
C SER A 733 3.08 -12.30 7.87
N SER A 734 3.68 -13.20 7.11
CA SER A 734 2.99 -14.21 6.27
C SER A 734 2.38 -15.39 7.07
N THR A 735 2.41 -15.35 8.42
CA THR A 735 1.72 -16.33 9.30
C THR A 735 0.82 -15.72 10.37
N LYS A 736 0.87 -14.40 10.60
CA LYS A 736 0.13 -13.71 11.68
C LYS A 736 -0.34 -12.30 11.33
N GLY A 737 0.25 -11.68 10.31
CA GLY A 737 0.08 -10.26 9.97
C GLY A 737 1.05 -9.32 10.68
N THR A 738 1.95 -9.81 11.54
CA THR A 738 2.89 -8.98 12.31
C THR A 738 3.70 -8.06 11.37
N PRO A 739 3.75 -6.74 11.59
CA PRO A 739 4.44 -5.82 10.69
C PRO A 739 5.98 -5.96 10.79
N PRO A 740 6.71 -6.10 9.65
CA PRO A 740 8.18 -6.12 9.62
C PRO A 740 8.85 -4.78 9.90
N VAL A 741 8.30 -3.65 9.45
CA VAL A 741 8.73 -2.30 9.85
C VAL A 741 7.71 -1.71 10.82
N ARG A 742 8.15 -0.91 11.79
CA ARG A 742 7.28 -0.43 12.88
C ARG A 742 7.55 1.03 13.22
N ALA A 743 6.47 1.77 13.45
CA ALA A 743 6.56 3.08 14.10
C ALA A 743 6.99 2.87 15.56
N LEU A 744 7.72 3.81 16.15
CA LEU A 744 8.36 3.62 17.45
C LEU A 744 7.34 3.27 18.56
N PHE A 745 6.13 3.86 18.52
CA PHE A 745 5.07 3.56 19.48
C PHE A 745 4.44 2.15 19.35
N TYR A 746 4.71 1.37 18.29
CA TYR A 746 4.25 -0.02 18.21
C TYR A 746 4.94 -0.90 19.25
N GLU A 747 6.22 -0.62 19.52
CA GLU A 747 7.07 -1.31 20.49
C GLU A 747 7.12 -0.59 21.85
N PHE A 748 6.76 0.70 21.86
CA PHE A 748 6.78 1.59 23.03
C PHE A 748 5.46 2.37 23.18
N PRO A 749 4.30 1.70 23.32
CA PRO A 749 2.99 2.34 23.23
C PRO A 749 2.66 3.33 24.36
N ASN A 750 3.36 3.25 25.50
CA ASN A 750 3.07 4.12 26.66
C ASN A 750 3.94 5.41 26.68
N GLU A 751 4.55 5.76 25.56
CA GLU A 751 5.43 6.91 25.37
C GLU A 751 4.82 7.88 24.33
N PRO A 752 3.86 8.75 24.73
CA PRO A 752 3.15 9.67 23.82
C PRO A 752 4.04 10.64 23.04
N GLU A 753 5.27 10.89 23.50
CA GLU A 753 6.31 11.60 22.75
C GLU A 753 6.70 10.92 21.43
N LEU A 754 6.36 9.64 21.25
CA LEU A 754 6.65 8.85 20.04
C LEU A 754 5.50 8.82 19.03
N PHE A 755 4.31 9.31 19.38
CA PHE A 755 3.09 9.20 18.55
C PHE A 755 3.11 10.05 17.27
N ALA A 756 4.04 11.00 17.17
CA ALA A 756 4.25 11.84 15.99
C ALA A 756 5.64 11.64 15.35
N VAL A 757 6.39 10.58 15.74
CA VAL A 757 7.73 10.32 15.20
C VAL A 757 7.63 9.49 13.92
N ASP A 758 7.83 10.16 12.79
CA ASP A 758 7.94 9.57 11.45
C ASP A 758 9.32 9.79 10.79
N THR A 759 10.24 10.47 11.46
CA THR A 759 11.63 10.65 11.02
C THR A 759 12.54 9.48 11.41
N GLN A 760 11.99 8.47 12.09
CA GLN A 760 12.68 7.26 12.55
C GLN A 760 11.73 6.07 12.44
N PHE A 761 12.29 4.87 12.27
CA PHE A 761 11.51 3.62 12.27
C PHE A 761 12.31 2.46 12.87
N LEU A 762 11.60 1.41 13.26
CA LEU A 762 12.16 0.15 13.72
C LEU A 762 12.05 -0.91 12.63
N VAL A 763 13.13 -1.67 12.40
CA VAL A 763 13.07 -2.94 11.66
C VAL A 763 12.85 -4.04 12.69
N GLY A 764 11.65 -4.62 12.69
CA GLY A 764 11.13 -5.50 13.74
C GLY A 764 11.04 -4.81 15.09
N SER A 765 11.50 -5.49 16.13
CA SER A 765 11.59 -4.95 17.50
C SER A 765 12.98 -4.44 17.85
N ASP A 766 14.03 -4.84 17.12
CA ASP A 766 15.40 -4.87 17.64
C ASP A 766 16.38 -3.87 17.01
N ILE A 767 16.04 -3.28 15.86
CA ILE A 767 16.91 -2.36 15.10
C ILE A 767 16.19 -1.02 14.90
N LEU A 768 16.77 0.07 15.39
CA LEU A 768 16.28 1.44 15.23
C LEU A 768 17.11 2.20 14.17
N VAL A 769 16.43 2.82 13.21
CA VAL A 769 17.04 3.56 12.10
C VAL A 769 16.71 5.06 12.22
N THR A 770 17.75 5.89 12.14
CA THR A 770 17.67 7.36 12.19
C THR A 770 18.38 7.95 10.96
N PRO A 771 17.69 8.08 9.81
CA PRO A 771 18.27 8.62 8.58
C PRO A 771 18.44 10.14 8.62
N VAL A 772 19.38 10.68 7.85
CA VAL A 772 19.46 12.12 7.55
C VAL A 772 18.40 12.47 6.50
N LEU A 773 17.57 13.47 6.80
CA LEU A 773 16.39 13.88 6.01
C LEU A 773 16.43 15.38 5.63
N ALA A 774 17.63 15.96 5.55
CA ALA A 774 17.85 17.36 5.16
C ALA A 774 19.21 17.51 4.46
N PRO A 775 19.37 18.44 3.51
CA PRO A 775 20.62 18.67 2.78
C PRO A 775 21.69 19.36 3.63
N ASN A 776 22.94 19.18 3.24
CA ASN A 776 24.12 19.87 3.76
C ASN A 776 24.27 19.80 5.28
N VAL A 777 23.97 18.64 5.88
CA VAL A 777 24.16 18.38 7.32
C VAL A 777 25.01 17.14 7.58
N THR A 778 25.87 17.23 8.59
CA THR A 778 26.68 16.12 9.10
C THR A 778 26.17 15.55 10.43
N THR A 779 24.96 15.93 10.86
CA THR A 779 24.32 15.43 12.08
C THR A 779 22.82 15.24 11.88
N VAL A 780 22.19 14.44 12.74
CA VAL A 780 20.73 14.22 12.76
C VAL A 780 20.23 14.21 14.20
N SER A 781 18.97 14.60 14.43
CA SER A 781 18.32 14.52 15.74
C SER A 781 17.40 13.30 15.80
N GLY A 782 17.56 12.43 16.80
CA GLY A 782 16.74 11.23 16.98
C GLY A 782 16.38 10.96 18.44
N VAL A 783 15.17 10.46 18.67
CA VAL A 783 14.68 10.01 19.98
C VAL A 783 15.07 8.54 20.18
N PHE A 784 15.36 8.16 21.43
CA PHE A 784 15.67 6.79 21.84
C PHE A 784 14.60 6.27 22.80
N PRO A 785 13.67 5.41 22.32
CA PRO A 785 12.55 4.91 23.12
C PRO A 785 12.95 4.07 24.33
N GLY A 786 11.99 3.88 25.25
CA GLY A 786 12.15 3.08 26.47
C GLY A 786 12.50 3.92 27.70
N ARG A 787 12.48 5.25 27.59
CA ARG A 787 12.78 6.23 28.68
C ARG A 787 13.98 5.84 29.57
N GLY A 788 15.06 5.35 28.96
CA GLY A 788 16.30 4.95 29.67
C GLY A 788 16.27 3.58 30.37
N SER A 789 15.18 2.83 30.27
CA SER A 789 15.12 1.41 30.70
C SER A 789 15.73 0.44 29.67
N VAL A 790 15.83 0.88 28.41
CA VAL A 790 16.44 0.15 27.29
C VAL A 790 17.82 0.75 26.99
N ILE A 791 18.83 -0.12 26.88
CA ILE A 791 20.15 0.25 26.38
C ILE A 791 20.14 0.15 24.85
N TRP A 792 20.43 1.27 24.18
CA TRP A 792 20.67 1.32 22.74
C TRP A 792 22.18 1.34 22.46
N ARG A 793 22.61 0.61 21.42
CA ARG A 793 24.02 0.51 21.02
C ARG A 793 24.17 0.85 19.54
N ASP A 794 25.20 1.59 19.17
CA ASP A 794 25.53 1.85 17.77
C ASP A 794 25.90 0.53 17.05
N TRP A 795 25.37 0.33 15.85
CA TRP A 795 25.63 -0.85 15.00
C TRP A 795 27.10 -0.98 14.60
N TYR A 796 27.80 0.13 14.34
CA TYR A 796 29.14 0.10 13.72
C TYR A 796 30.26 -0.15 14.74
N THR A 797 30.16 0.45 15.93
CA THR A 797 31.16 0.36 17.01
C THR A 797 30.79 -0.66 18.09
N HIS A 798 29.48 -0.85 18.32
CA HIS A 798 28.88 -1.47 19.50
C HIS A 798 29.03 -0.69 20.82
N ASP A 799 29.44 0.59 20.78
CA ASP A 799 29.41 1.48 21.96
C ASP A 799 27.96 1.82 22.36
N VAL A 800 27.74 2.10 23.65
CA VAL A 800 26.42 2.48 24.19
C VAL A 800 26.11 3.94 23.85
N VAL A 801 24.94 4.19 23.26
CA VAL A 801 24.48 5.54 22.95
C VAL A 801 24.17 6.29 24.25
N LYS A 802 24.61 7.55 24.32
CA LYS A 802 24.29 8.44 25.44
C LYS A 802 23.21 9.43 24.98
N PHE A 803 22.02 9.30 25.56
CA PHE A 803 20.86 10.13 25.23
C PHE A 803 20.15 10.60 26.52
N SER A 804 19.38 11.67 26.41
CA SER A 804 18.46 12.09 27.48
C SER A 804 17.11 11.36 27.30
N PRO A 805 16.61 10.62 28.31
CA PRO A 805 15.31 9.94 28.23
C PRO A 805 14.16 10.88 27.83
N GLY A 806 13.35 10.48 26.85
CA GLY A 806 12.20 11.26 26.36
C GLY A 806 12.58 12.54 25.60
N GLN A 807 13.84 12.71 25.21
CA GLN A 807 14.33 13.87 24.43
C GLN A 807 15.03 13.42 23.15
N ALA A 808 14.94 14.24 22.11
CA ALA A 808 15.72 14.05 20.90
C ALA A 808 17.20 14.36 21.18
N THR A 809 18.08 13.54 20.61
CA THR A 809 19.54 13.56 20.81
C THR A 809 20.22 13.76 19.47
N THR A 810 21.14 14.72 19.40
CA THR A 810 21.97 14.94 18.20
C THR A 810 23.00 13.82 18.05
N LEU A 811 23.06 13.26 16.85
CA LEU A 811 23.92 12.15 16.45
C LEU A 811 24.81 12.59 15.29
N GLU A 812 26.07 12.16 15.28
CA GLU A 812 26.97 12.36 14.15
C GLU A 812 26.49 11.53 12.94
N ALA A 813 26.34 12.17 11.79
CA ALA A 813 25.84 11.59 10.56
C ALA A 813 26.56 12.19 9.32
N PRO A 814 27.89 12.05 9.21
CA PRO A 814 28.64 12.47 8.02
C PRO A 814 28.13 11.78 6.75
N LEU A 815 28.50 12.30 5.58
CA LEU A 815 28.09 11.70 4.30
C LEU A 815 28.55 10.24 4.20
N GLY A 816 27.67 9.36 3.71
CA GLY A 816 27.88 7.91 3.71
C GLY A 816 27.75 7.20 5.07
N HIS A 817 27.30 7.90 6.14
CA HIS A 817 26.93 7.29 7.42
C HIS A 817 25.45 7.55 7.77
N ILE A 818 24.75 6.47 8.13
CA ILE A 818 23.37 6.43 8.62
C ILE A 818 23.37 5.87 10.04
N ASN A 819 22.59 6.48 10.93
CA ASN A 819 22.54 6.06 12.32
C ASN A 819 21.63 4.82 12.47
N VAL A 820 22.22 3.70 12.87
CA VAL A 820 21.55 2.40 13.03
C VAL A 820 21.91 1.84 14.40
N HIS A 821 20.90 1.43 15.18
CA HIS A 821 21.08 1.08 16.58
C HIS A 821 20.45 -0.27 16.94
N ILE A 822 21.19 -1.04 17.72
CA ILE A 822 20.78 -2.35 18.25
C ILE A 822 20.12 -2.12 19.62
N ARG A 823 18.86 -2.52 19.76
CA ARG A 823 18.14 -2.58 21.04
C ARG A 823 18.78 -3.63 21.94
N ASP A 824 18.79 -3.43 23.25
CA ASP A 824 19.10 -4.52 24.17
C ASP A 824 18.03 -5.62 24.17
N SER A 825 18.28 -6.67 24.95
CA SER A 825 17.44 -7.86 25.05
C SER A 825 17.29 -8.66 23.75
N SER A 826 18.06 -8.36 22.71
CA SER A 826 17.98 -8.95 21.35
C SER A 826 19.07 -9.98 21.05
N ALA A 827 18.75 -10.98 20.22
CA ALA A 827 19.68 -11.99 19.74
C ALA A 827 19.43 -12.31 18.25
N ILE A 828 20.14 -11.61 17.38
CA ILE A 828 19.90 -11.50 15.93
C ILE A 828 20.84 -12.45 15.18
N LEU A 829 20.26 -13.39 14.42
CA LEU A 829 21.03 -14.27 13.51
C LEU A 829 21.34 -13.52 12.20
N MET A 830 22.59 -13.60 11.75
CA MET A 830 23.09 -12.86 10.60
C MET A 830 23.97 -13.75 9.72
N HIS A 831 24.17 -13.40 8.44
CA HIS A 831 25.27 -13.97 7.67
C HIS A 831 26.60 -13.33 8.11
N ALA A 832 27.62 -14.16 8.34
CA ALA A 832 28.91 -13.71 8.87
C ALA A 832 29.76 -12.93 7.85
N ALA A 833 29.47 -13.11 6.56
CA ALA A 833 30.05 -12.35 5.47
C ALA A 833 29.00 -12.27 4.33
N PRO A 834 28.47 -11.07 4.02
CA PRO A 834 27.73 -10.82 2.78
C PRO A 834 28.56 -11.09 1.53
N ALA A 835 27.89 -11.45 0.44
CA ALA A 835 28.47 -11.61 -0.90
C ALA A 835 27.76 -10.68 -1.91
N TYR A 836 27.99 -10.86 -3.22
CA TYR A 836 27.42 -9.97 -4.24
C TYR A 836 25.94 -10.24 -4.49
N THR A 837 25.48 -11.49 -4.34
CA THR A 837 24.05 -11.84 -4.38
C THR A 837 23.54 -12.42 -3.06
N ILE A 838 22.22 -12.46 -2.90
CA ILE A 838 21.53 -13.13 -1.80
C ILE A 838 21.79 -14.64 -1.85
N GLU A 839 21.83 -15.25 -3.04
CA GLU A 839 22.18 -16.68 -3.17
C GLU A 839 23.61 -16.97 -2.72
N GLU A 840 24.60 -16.18 -3.18
CA GLU A 840 25.99 -16.28 -2.70
C GLU A 840 26.08 -16.05 -1.18
N THR A 841 25.32 -15.08 -0.65
CA THR A 841 25.27 -14.77 0.79
C THR A 841 24.68 -15.93 1.59
N ARG A 842 23.61 -16.57 1.08
CA ARG A 842 22.95 -17.73 1.70
C ARG A 842 23.86 -18.96 1.77
N GLN A 843 24.81 -19.10 0.86
CA GLN A 843 25.84 -20.16 0.92
C GLN A 843 26.88 -19.90 2.04
N GLY A 844 27.05 -18.66 2.47
CA GLY A 844 27.98 -18.25 3.54
C GLY A 844 27.55 -18.70 4.96
N PRO A 845 28.50 -18.84 5.90
CA PRO A 845 28.20 -19.21 7.28
C PRO A 845 27.47 -18.11 8.05
N PHE A 846 26.87 -18.48 9.19
CA PHE A 846 26.16 -17.54 10.07
C PHE A 846 27.06 -16.98 11.18
N SER A 847 26.73 -15.77 11.63
CA SER A 847 27.13 -15.17 12.90
C SER A 847 25.88 -14.87 13.75
N LEU A 848 26.06 -14.63 15.06
CA LEU A 848 24.97 -14.21 15.95
C LEU A 848 25.40 -12.96 16.71
N LEU A 849 24.57 -11.92 16.68
CA LEU A 849 24.75 -10.69 17.45
C LEU A 849 23.80 -10.70 18.65
N VAL A 850 24.35 -10.61 19.85
CA VAL A 850 23.59 -10.61 21.11
C VAL A 850 23.80 -9.28 21.82
N SER A 851 22.74 -8.51 22.01
CA SER A 851 22.75 -7.30 22.82
C SER A 851 22.04 -7.58 24.15
N GLN A 852 22.80 -7.77 25.24
CA GLN A 852 22.19 -8.02 26.54
C GLN A 852 21.68 -6.73 27.18
N SER A 853 20.52 -6.81 27.84
CA SER A 853 20.10 -5.80 28.82
C SER A 853 20.99 -5.81 30.05
N SER A 854 20.84 -4.78 30.90
CA SER A 854 21.48 -4.65 32.21
C SER A 854 21.34 -5.88 33.14
N SER A 855 20.34 -6.72 32.89
CA SER A 855 20.09 -7.96 33.64
C SER A 855 20.79 -9.21 33.09
N GLY A 856 21.61 -9.09 32.02
CA GLY A 856 22.27 -10.23 31.38
C GLY A 856 21.31 -11.16 30.62
N HIS A 857 20.21 -10.61 30.11
CA HIS A 857 19.22 -11.33 29.30
C HIS A 857 19.23 -10.84 27.85
N ALA A 858 18.98 -11.77 26.93
CA ALA A 858 18.63 -11.50 25.55
C ALA A 858 17.82 -12.67 24.96
N PHE A 859 17.00 -12.40 23.94
CA PHE A 859 16.17 -13.37 23.25
C PHE A 859 16.10 -13.05 21.75
N GLY A 860 15.88 -14.09 20.94
CA GLY A 860 15.59 -13.92 19.52
C GLY A 860 15.24 -15.24 18.85
N THR A 861 14.74 -15.16 17.63
CA THR A 861 14.40 -16.32 16.81
C THR A 861 14.84 -16.10 15.38
N ALA A 862 15.17 -17.18 14.67
CA ALA A 862 15.37 -17.18 13.22
C ALA A 862 14.52 -18.28 12.57
N TYR A 863 13.75 -17.91 11.54
CA TYR A 863 13.07 -18.82 10.62
C TYR A 863 13.93 -19.04 9.38
N LEU A 864 14.16 -20.31 9.02
CA LEU A 864 15.03 -20.72 7.92
C LEU A 864 14.35 -21.80 7.07
N ASP A 865 14.26 -21.58 5.76
CA ASP A 865 13.83 -22.57 4.76
C ASP A 865 14.64 -22.43 3.45
N ASP A 866 14.22 -23.14 2.39
CA ASP A 866 14.88 -23.15 1.08
C ASP A 866 14.94 -21.78 0.37
N GLY A 867 14.16 -20.79 0.80
CA GLY A 867 14.17 -19.44 0.25
C GLY A 867 13.14 -19.20 -0.86
N ILE A 868 12.52 -20.24 -1.42
CA ILE A 868 11.90 -20.16 -2.77
C ILE A 868 10.59 -20.94 -2.94
N SER A 869 10.33 -21.99 -2.15
CA SER A 869 9.16 -22.86 -2.34
C SER A 869 7.83 -22.21 -1.93
N ASN A 870 6.78 -22.49 -2.68
CA ASN A 870 5.39 -22.09 -2.45
C ASN A 870 4.42 -23.29 -2.57
N PRO A 871 3.58 -23.58 -1.55
CA PRO A 871 3.67 -23.04 -0.19
C PRO A 871 5.05 -23.34 0.42
N PRO A 872 5.48 -22.60 1.47
CA PRO A 872 6.77 -22.81 2.12
C PRO A 872 7.02 -24.28 2.46
N GLY A 873 8.22 -24.75 2.13
CA GLY A 873 8.62 -26.14 2.36
C GLY A 873 8.87 -26.45 3.84
N PRO A 874 9.54 -27.57 4.14
CA PRO A 874 10.09 -27.83 5.46
C PRO A 874 10.93 -26.64 5.90
N ASN A 875 10.63 -26.09 7.08
CA ASN A 875 11.37 -24.98 7.70
C ASN A 875 12.08 -25.42 9.00
N ARG A 876 12.93 -24.56 9.53
CA ARG A 876 13.67 -24.68 10.79
C ARG A 876 13.49 -23.38 11.55
N VAL A 877 12.93 -23.44 12.76
CA VAL A 877 12.97 -22.31 13.69
C VAL A 877 14.11 -22.57 14.68
N VAL A 878 15.01 -21.59 14.80
CA VAL A 878 16.08 -21.57 15.80
C VAL A 878 15.75 -20.50 16.83
N THR A 879 15.77 -20.86 18.12
CA THR A 879 15.55 -19.94 19.24
C THR A 879 16.86 -19.69 19.97
N PHE A 880 17.18 -18.42 20.19
CA PHE A 880 18.33 -17.95 20.96
C PHE A 880 17.84 -17.39 22.29
N SER A 881 18.37 -17.88 23.40
CA SER A 881 18.01 -17.40 24.74
C SER A 881 19.26 -17.27 25.59
N VAL A 882 19.50 -16.06 26.11
CA VAL A 882 20.63 -15.71 26.96
C VAL A 882 20.14 -15.43 28.36
N LYS A 883 20.75 -16.10 29.34
CA LYS A 883 20.53 -15.89 30.77
C LYS A 883 21.73 -16.42 31.55
N ASN A 884 22.08 -15.78 32.68
CA ASN A 884 23.14 -16.24 33.59
C ASN A 884 24.50 -16.48 32.87
N GLN A 885 24.88 -15.59 31.93
CA GLN A 885 26.10 -15.70 31.12
C GLN A 885 26.20 -17.00 30.28
N GLN A 886 25.04 -17.52 29.86
CA GLN A 886 24.90 -18.67 28.99
C GLN A 886 23.90 -18.36 27.87
N LEU A 887 24.36 -18.44 26.62
CA LEU A 887 23.53 -18.59 25.44
C LEU A 887 23.10 -20.04 25.31
N ARG A 888 21.79 -20.25 25.16
CA ARG A 888 21.16 -21.49 24.73
C ARG A 888 20.62 -21.30 23.32
N ILE A 889 20.91 -22.28 22.47
CA ILE A 889 20.41 -22.41 21.11
C ILE A 889 19.54 -23.67 21.11
N SER A 890 18.27 -23.54 20.74
CA SER A 890 17.35 -24.67 20.53
C SER A 890 16.73 -24.58 19.15
N SER A 891 16.39 -25.74 18.58
CA SER A 891 16.01 -25.83 17.16
C SER A 891 14.82 -26.77 16.97
N SER A 892 13.82 -26.34 16.21
CA SER A 892 12.61 -27.10 15.88
C SER A 892 12.36 -27.09 14.36
N GLY A 893 11.40 -27.88 13.87
CA GLY A 893 11.16 -28.06 12.43
C GLY A 893 12.03 -29.12 11.76
N GLN A 894 12.01 -29.16 10.43
CA GLN A 894 12.56 -30.24 9.60
C GLN A 894 13.60 -29.79 8.56
N PHE A 895 13.73 -28.49 8.23
CA PHE A 895 14.75 -28.00 7.30
C PHE A 895 16.17 -28.31 7.80
N ASN A 896 17.05 -28.75 6.89
CA ASN A 896 18.44 -29.03 7.21
C ASN A 896 19.33 -27.83 6.86
N VAL A 897 19.77 -27.10 7.88
CA VAL A 897 20.68 -25.96 7.74
C VAL A 897 22.10 -26.49 7.48
N ALA A 898 22.58 -26.36 6.25
CA ALA A 898 23.91 -26.84 5.86
C ALA A 898 25.02 -25.99 6.51
N GLN A 899 24.82 -24.68 6.49
CA GLN A 899 25.64 -23.62 7.06
C GLN A 899 25.86 -23.85 8.57
N LYS A 900 26.92 -23.26 9.11
CA LYS A 900 27.28 -23.35 10.54
C LYS A 900 27.44 -21.97 11.13
N LEU A 901 27.10 -21.84 12.40
CA LEU A 901 27.36 -20.65 13.19
C LEU A 901 28.86 -20.62 13.55
N LYS A 902 29.58 -19.62 13.01
CA LYS A 902 31.04 -19.47 13.05
C LYS A 902 31.54 -18.46 14.08
N GLU A 903 30.70 -17.49 14.44
CA GLU A 903 31.00 -16.46 15.43
C GLU A 903 29.75 -16.06 16.23
N VAL A 904 29.93 -15.74 17.52
CA VAL A 904 28.93 -15.06 18.35
C VAL A 904 29.55 -13.81 18.96
N THR A 905 28.98 -12.64 18.68
CA THR A 905 29.32 -11.37 19.35
C THR A 905 28.30 -11.09 20.44
N ILE A 906 28.76 -10.75 21.64
CA ILE A 906 27.95 -10.57 22.85
C ILE A 906 28.30 -9.22 23.49
N LEU A 907 27.31 -8.35 23.58
CA LEU A 907 27.43 -6.99 24.13
C LEU A 907 26.84 -6.94 25.55
N GLY A 908 27.32 -6.02 26.38
CA GLY A 908 26.90 -5.92 27.79
C GLY A 908 27.53 -6.97 28.70
N VAL A 909 28.74 -7.44 28.40
CA VAL A 909 29.55 -8.27 29.29
C VAL A 909 30.53 -7.35 30.04
N GLU A 910 30.21 -6.99 31.29
CA GLU A 910 30.97 -5.97 32.04
C GLU A 910 32.39 -6.43 32.46
N THR A 911 32.56 -7.74 32.69
CA THR A 911 33.79 -8.32 33.23
C THR A 911 34.37 -9.35 32.29
N LYS A 912 35.68 -9.30 32.02
CA LYS A 912 36.38 -10.25 31.16
C LYS A 912 36.15 -11.71 31.63
N PRO A 913 35.54 -12.58 30.79
CA PRO A 913 35.42 -13.99 31.12
C PRO A 913 36.79 -14.68 31.25
N LYS A 914 36.90 -15.58 32.23
CA LYS A 914 38.06 -16.45 32.50
C LYS A 914 37.96 -17.79 31.76
N THR A 915 36.76 -18.23 31.42
CA THR A 915 36.44 -19.52 30.81
C THR A 915 35.37 -19.37 29.74
N LEU A 916 35.66 -19.89 28.54
CA LEU A 916 34.68 -20.20 27.50
C LEU A 916 34.35 -21.69 27.55
N LEU A 917 33.07 -22.05 27.48
CA LEU A 917 32.60 -23.42 27.30
C LEU A 917 31.57 -23.50 26.16
N ILE A 918 31.78 -24.41 25.22
CA ILE A 918 30.83 -24.76 24.15
C ILE A 918 30.39 -26.21 24.39
N ASN A 919 29.09 -26.42 24.61
CA ASN A 919 28.51 -27.73 24.96
C ASN A 919 29.27 -28.41 26.12
N GLY A 920 29.68 -27.61 27.12
CA GLY A 920 30.44 -28.05 28.30
C GLY A 920 31.97 -28.17 28.10
N ASN A 921 32.48 -28.11 26.87
CA ASN A 921 33.90 -28.29 26.55
C ASN A 921 34.63 -26.96 26.35
N LYS A 922 35.93 -26.90 26.69
CA LYS A 922 36.78 -25.74 26.37
C LYS A 922 37.19 -25.79 24.90
N SER A 923 36.56 -24.97 24.07
CA SER A 923 36.86 -24.84 22.63
C SER A 923 36.39 -23.47 22.12
N GLY A 924 36.82 -23.09 20.90
CA GLY A 924 36.64 -21.75 20.35
C GLY A 924 37.64 -20.72 20.92
N THR A 925 37.65 -19.52 20.34
CA THR A 925 38.51 -18.40 20.74
C THR A 925 37.66 -17.31 21.38
N LEU A 926 38.09 -16.77 22.53
CA LEU A 926 37.42 -15.66 23.21
C LEU A 926 38.27 -14.39 23.16
N SER A 927 37.76 -13.37 22.49
CA SER A 927 38.26 -11.99 22.54
C SER A 927 37.36 -11.14 23.44
N TYR A 928 37.95 -10.22 24.21
CA TYR A 928 37.21 -9.31 25.08
C TYR A 928 37.68 -7.87 24.91
N PHE A 929 36.74 -6.97 24.66
CA PHE A 929 36.93 -5.55 24.42
C PHE A 929 36.24 -4.77 25.54
N PRO A 930 36.99 -4.25 26.55
CA PRO A 930 36.41 -3.70 27.77
C PRO A 930 35.62 -2.41 27.56
N GLN A 931 35.99 -1.59 26.57
CA GLN A 931 35.29 -0.32 26.27
C GLN A 931 33.83 -0.56 25.83
N GLN A 932 33.62 -1.47 24.87
CA GLN A 932 32.31 -1.84 24.36
C GLN A 932 31.53 -2.79 25.29
N GLN A 933 32.14 -3.28 26.38
CA GLN A 933 31.66 -4.44 27.15
C GLN A 933 31.37 -5.64 26.23
N LYS A 934 32.26 -5.90 25.26
CA LYS A 934 32.03 -6.81 24.12
C LYS A 934 32.90 -8.06 24.22
N VAL A 935 32.25 -9.22 24.20
CA VAL A 935 32.90 -10.52 23.97
C VAL A 935 32.66 -10.93 22.52
N VAL A 936 33.71 -11.41 21.84
CA VAL A 936 33.58 -12.08 20.54
C VAL A 936 34.07 -13.52 20.71
N VAL A 937 33.19 -14.47 20.39
CA VAL A 937 33.48 -15.91 20.42
C VAL A 937 33.60 -16.42 18.99
N SER A 938 34.81 -16.62 18.51
CA SER A 938 35.11 -17.03 17.14
C SER A 938 35.69 -18.46 17.08
N ALA A 939 36.02 -18.92 15.87
CA ALA A 939 36.40 -20.31 15.57
C ALA A 939 35.34 -21.35 15.98
N LEU A 940 34.05 -20.97 15.96
CA LEU A 940 32.94 -21.88 16.23
C LEU A 940 32.70 -22.82 15.04
N SER A 941 31.90 -23.86 15.26
CA SER A 941 31.32 -24.68 14.19
C SER A 941 29.98 -25.26 14.62
N ILE A 942 29.14 -24.41 15.22
CA ILE A 942 27.87 -24.83 15.82
C ILE A 942 26.88 -25.23 14.73
N ASP A 943 26.25 -26.38 14.93
CA ASP A 943 25.29 -26.99 14.01
C ASP A 943 23.86 -26.58 14.39
N LEU A 944 23.29 -25.59 13.67
CA LEU A 944 21.98 -25.01 13.97
C LEU A 944 20.80 -25.99 13.87
N ASN A 945 21.03 -27.22 13.41
CA ASN A 945 20.05 -28.31 13.45
C ASN A 945 19.92 -28.98 14.84
N LYS A 946 20.81 -28.67 15.79
CA LYS A 946 20.92 -29.35 17.08
C LYS A 946 20.97 -28.34 18.24
N PRO A 947 20.40 -28.66 19.41
CA PRO A 947 20.57 -27.85 20.60
C PRO A 947 22.06 -27.64 20.92
N SER A 948 22.43 -26.43 21.33
CA SER A 948 23.80 -26.09 21.73
C SER A 948 23.81 -25.00 22.80
N THR A 949 24.92 -24.91 23.54
CA THR A 949 25.14 -23.93 24.59
C THR A 949 26.52 -23.30 24.45
N VAL A 950 26.59 -21.99 24.62
CA VAL A 950 27.85 -21.23 24.73
C VAL A 950 27.79 -20.50 26.07
N SER A 951 28.77 -20.72 26.94
CA SER A 951 28.82 -20.12 28.28
C SER A 951 30.14 -19.39 28.48
N TRP A 952 30.07 -18.19 29.06
CA TRP A 952 31.22 -17.38 29.45
C TRP A 952 31.17 -17.16 30.97
N LYS A 953 32.30 -17.30 31.67
CA LYS A 953 32.42 -17.22 33.14
C LYS A 953 33.80 -16.73 33.56
#